data_AF-A0A3B9FVH9-F1
#
_entry.id   AF-A0A3B9FVH9-F1
#
_cell.length_a   1.000
_cell.length_b   1.000
_cell.length_c   1.000
_cell.angle_alpha   90.00
_cell.angle_beta   90.00
_cell.angle_gamma   90.00
#
_symmetry.space_group_name_H-M   'P 1'
#
loop_
_entity.id
_entity.type
_entity.pdbx_description
1 polymer ?
#
loop_
_entity_poly.entity_id
_entity_poly.type
_entity_poly.pdbx_seq_one_letter_code
_entity_poly.pdbx_strand_id
1 'polypeptide(L)'
;MLKACNTHKQLSKSTINMKRFIWLSLSLLLLGHTAKADSCDAEFVFEVTGPVVSFGSITSPGPGDVLAYIWDFGDGSFGDAADPEHEYAVAGTYEVCLTVIFWDSCDASFCDDVTTLEGALDCTASFVYTIDGMSVDFEAITMPGPGDVTDYVWTFGDGGSDSDDPTPNWDYDTPGEYEVCLTVYFDGGCTADFCDVIVVGGGAGGDCTALLDVWAYDGLNIHFWGGVDPDYDIVFYSFDFGDGESYSETADSGGADPWHTYSEPGAYEVCLFIETGSGCTDNICIPVIVGDSTGTGDCEATFIWEASGLDVDFEAVTVPGPDDVNTYVWNFGDGTIEESDDDTPNHDYATPGSYMVCLTVYFATGCEAEYCQEITVTEDGGDAECDAYFDLVSLTPDGTGWTVILNNESTVTGSDIGSVIWYFGDGSIATTFDAEHYYETPGEYEICVVITSADGSCVDEYCDNIICGGGTGECEADFDYETDGLTAVFENNSDGIGLAYTWTFGDGDISYETNPDHTYDAPGTYLVCLTVYGADSCTDTFCDEVEVDGIVGDCAAYFTVDDITASGEGWIVSFKNESEGDYIGQVWTFGDGDGSITSDPEHYYAESGTYIVCLVIGDSALGCFDTYCQEIWVGGIEDCIDESVMDTTIECTAVYEPVCGCDGITYDNECYAYYYGGVLFWTEGPCLSDGVEEEVLLGMKLAPNPAGDISGIYLHTNVNGPVQIRVFDLAGQLRMEYSIRSTASDYFSFDTSELPGGMYLIQVLADGKSTTDKLLINR
;
A
#
# COMPACT_ATOMS: atom_id res chain seq x y z
N MET A 1 -38.41 32.17 28.17
CA MET A 1 -39.30 32.30 29.35
C MET A 1 -38.91 31.22 30.35
N LEU A 2 -38.77 31.64 31.63
CA LEU A 2 -38.56 30.90 32.90
C LEU A 2 -38.96 29.41 32.93
N LYS A 3 -38.37 28.48 33.69
CA LYS A 3 -37.44 28.44 34.85
C LYS A 3 -37.00 26.96 34.99
N ALA A 4 -35.71 26.64 35.08
CA ALA A 4 -34.96 26.33 36.33
C ALA A 4 -35.57 25.14 37.12
N CYS A 5 -34.88 24.04 37.44
CA CYS A 5 -33.66 23.86 38.24
C CYS A 5 -33.56 22.32 38.51
N ASN A 6 -32.47 21.64 38.84
CA ASN A 6 -31.07 21.99 39.09
C ASN A 6 -30.25 20.68 39.15
N THR A 7 -29.09 20.70 38.49
CA THR A 7 -27.74 20.31 38.99
C THR A 7 -27.58 19.18 40.03
N HIS A 8 -26.64 18.24 39.80
CA HIS A 8 -25.19 18.44 40.02
C HIS A 8 -24.31 17.20 39.72
N LYS A 9 -23.16 17.47 39.05
CA LYS A 9 -21.78 16.89 39.12
C LYS A 9 -21.56 15.38 38.86
N GLN A 10 -20.83 14.96 37.81
CA GLN A 10 -19.41 15.18 37.39
C GLN A 10 -18.38 14.24 38.05
N LEU A 11 -17.43 13.80 37.19
CA LEU A 11 -16.24 12.95 37.34
C LEU A 11 -16.49 11.45 37.00
N SER A 12 -15.76 10.77 36.11
CA SER A 12 -14.55 11.08 35.35
C SER A 12 -14.40 10.15 34.13
N LYS A 13 -13.68 10.65 33.11
CA LYS A 13 -12.86 9.95 32.08
C LYS A 13 -12.70 8.42 32.25
N SER A 14 -12.95 7.63 31.21
CA SER A 14 -11.98 7.28 30.15
C SER A 14 -12.58 6.33 29.12
N THR A 15 -12.22 6.56 27.87
CA THR A 15 -12.38 5.74 26.66
C THR A 15 -11.96 4.27 26.87
N ILE A 16 -12.66 3.32 26.25
CA ILE A 16 -12.13 2.15 25.50
C ILE A 16 -13.30 1.52 24.71
N ASN A 17 -13.04 1.28 23.43
CA ASN A 17 -13.89 0.66 22.43
C ASN A 17 -14.26 -0.79 22.77
N MET A 18 -15.49 -1.23 22.42
CA MET A 18 -15.73 -2.61 22.03
C MET A 18 -16.88 -2.69 21.02
N LYS A 19 -16.60 -3.31 19.88
CA LYS A 19 -17.48 -3.54 18.72
C LYS A 19 -18.60 -4.56 19.03
N ARG A 20 -19.64 -4.50 18.18
CA ARG A 20 -20.95 -5.22 18.05
C ARG A 20 -20.79 -6.75 17.87
N PHE A 21 -21.80 -7.65 18.02
CA PHE A 21 -23.07 -7.89 17.28
C PHE A 21 -23.98 -8.87 18.10
N ILE A 22 -25.30 -8.69 18.39
CA ILE A 22 -26.58 -8.83 17.62
C ILE A 22 -26.80 -10.25 17.02
N TRP A 23 -27.54 -11.19 17.64
CA TRP A 23 -29.00 -11.46 17.69
C TRP A 23 -29.75 -11.66 16.36
N LEU A 24 -30.37 -12.84 16.18
CA LEU A 24 -31.71 -12.96 15.57
C LEU A 24 -32.47 -14.20 16.07
N SER A 25 -33.79 -14.04 16.13
CA SER A 25 -34.80 -14.80 16.86
C SER A 25 -35.89 -15.30 15.91
N LEU A 26 -36.60 -16.41 16.20
CA LEU A 26 -38.08 -16.42 16.06
C LEU A 26 -38.82 -17.58 16.76
N SER A 27 -39.63 -17.19 17.74
CA SER A 27 -41.01 -17.63 18.08
C SER A 27 -41.38 -19.10 18.33
N LEU A 28 -41.85 -19.40 19.56
CA LEU A 28 -43.20 -19.96 19.75
C LEU A 28 -43.82 -19.65 21.12
N LEU A 29 -45.10 -19.29 21.11
CA LEU A 29 -45.94 -18.92 22.26
C LEU A 29 -46.40 -20.14 23.09
N LEU A 30 -46.48 -19.91 24.41
CA LEU A 30 -47.13 -20.69 25.48
C LEU A 30 -48.17 -21.75 25.07
N LEU A 31 -47.94 -23.00 25.52
CA LEU A 31 -48.90 -23.84 26.25
C LEU A 31 -48.09 -24.90 27.03
N GLY A 32 -48.18 -24.87 28.35
CA GLY A 32 -47.29 -25.60 29.23
C GLY A 32 -47.34 -27.12 29.08
N HIS A 33 -46.19 -27.75 29.15
CA HIS A 33 -45.88 -28.90 29.99
C HIS A 33 -44.42 -28.72 30.41
N THR A 34 -44.15 -28.66 31.72
CA THR A 34 -42.81 -28.85 32.27
C THR A 34 -42.37 -30.26 31.91
N ALA A 35 -41.53 -30.42 30.88
CA ALA A 35 -40.70 -31.60 30.74
C ALA A 35 -39.50 -31.38 31.67
N LYS A 36 -39.50 -32.10 32.78
CA LYS A 36 -38.28 -32.31 33.56
C LYS A 36 -37.38 -33.15 32.63
N ALA A 37 -36.15 -32.71 32.37
CA ALA A 37 -35.17 -33.56 31.72
C ALA A 37 -34.94 -34.75 32.66
N ASP A 38 -35.41 -35.94 32.24
CA ASP A 38 -35.34 -37.18 33.02
C ASP A 38 -34.18 -38.08 32.54
N SER A 39 -33.29 -37.60 31.66
CA SER A 39 -32.06 -38.30 31.25
C SER A 39 -30.82 -37.51 31.63
N CYS A 40 -29.80 -38.24 32.07
CA CYS A 40 -28.45 -37.75 32.30
C CYS A 40 -27.61 -38.36 31.17
N ASP A 41 -26.93 -37.51 30.40
CA ASP A 41 -26.13 -37.93 29.26
C ASP A 41 -24.67 -37.54 29.49
N ALA A 42 -23.76 -38.42 29.08
CA ALA A 42 -22.33 -38.20 29.04
C ALA A 42 -21.92 -38.34 27.58
N GLU A 43 -21.15 -37.39 27.07
CA GLU A 43 -20.50 -37.43 25.76
C GLU A 43 -19.12 -36.81 25.92
N PHE A 44 -18.23 -36.98 24.95
CA PHE A 44 -16.98 -36.24 24.91
C PHE A 44 -16.59 -35.91 23.48
N VAL A 45 -15.74 -34.89 23.37
CA VAL A 45 -14.95 -34.59 22.18
C VAL A 45 -13.49 -34.81 22.51
N PHE A 46 -12.66 -35.06 21.50
CA PHE A 46 -11.23 -35.26 21.69
C PHE A 46 -10.43 -34.65 20.55
N GLU A 47 -9.18 -34.31 20.85
CA GLU A 47 -8.18 -33.85 19.89
C GLU A 47 -6.92 -34.71 20.04
N VAL A 48 -6.43 -35.25 18.94
CA VAL A 48 -5.26 -36.15 18.92
C VAL A 48 -4.03 -35.36 18.48
N THR A 49 -2.97 -35.36 19.29
CA THR A 49 -1.68 -34.74 18.97
C THR A 49 -0.56 -35.74 19.21
N GLY A 50 -0.24 -36.54 18.18
CA GLY A 50 0.73 -37.63 18.28
C GLY A 50 0.27 -38.71 19.29
N PRO A 51 1.10 -39.09 20.28
CA PRO A 51 0.69 -40.06 21.31
C PRO A 51 -0.22 -39.46 22.39
N VAL A 52 -0.40 -38.14 22.45
CA VAL A 52 -1.22 -37.47 23.47
C VAL A 52 -2.60 -37.16 22.92
N VAL A 53 -3.64 -37.43 23.70
CA VAL A 53 -5.03 -37.09 23.38
C VAL A 53 -5.59 -36.20 24.48
N SER A 54 -6.16 -35.06 24.08
CA SER A 54 -6.85 -34.12 24.93
C SER A 54 -8.35 -34.36 24.87
N PHE A 55 -9.01 -34.54 26.01
CA PHE A 55 -10.44 -34.86 26.08
C PHE A 55 -11.24 -33.70 26.66
N GLY A 56 -12.37 -33.38 26.02
CA GLY A 56 -13.37 -32.43 26.52
C GLY A 56 -14.67 -33.12 26.87
N SER A 57 -15.05 -33.12 28.15
CA SER A 57 -16.30 -33.72 28.61
C SER A 57 -17.51 -32.85 28.25
N ILE A 58 -18.56 -33.48 27.73
CA ILE A 58 -19.85 -32.86 27.45
C ILE A 58 -20.89 -33.49 28.36
N THR A 59 -21.51 -32.66 29.22
CA THR A 59 -22.60 -33.08 30.11
C THR A 59 -23.86 -32.28 29.80
N SER A 60 -25.00 -32.95 29.61
CA SER A 60 -26.29 -32.26 29.46
C SER A 60 -26.76 -31.67 30.80
N PRO A 61 -27.58 -30.60 30.81
CA PRO A 61 -28.14 -30.04 32.04
C PRO A 61 -29.25 -30.95 32.60
N GLY A 62 -28.84 -32.05 33.23
CA GLY A 62 -29.69 -32.95 34.01
C GLY A 62 -30.09 -32.37 35.37
N PRO A 63 -30.88 -33.11 36.19
CA PRO A 63 -31.46 -32.62 37.44
C PRO A 63 -30.47 -32.47 38.62
N GLY A 64 -29.17 -32.69 38.42
CA GLY A 64 -28.19 -32.66 39.50
C GLY A 64 -26.77 -32.21 39.14
N ASP A 65 -26.04 -31.73 40.16
CA ASP A 65 -24.60 -31.44 40.09
C ASP A 65 -23.80 -32.73 39.85
N VAL A 66 -22.79 -32.64 38.97
CA VAL A 66 -21.81 -33.71 38.73
C VAL A 66 -20.98 -33.95 40.00
N LEU A 67 -20.91 -35.21 40.42
CA LEU A 67 -20.16 -35.65 41.60
C LEU A 67 -18.74 -36.12 41.24
N ALA A 68 -18.58 -36.81 40.11
CA ALA A 68 -17.29 -37.31 39.63
C ALA A 68 -17.30 -37.60 38.12
N TYR A 69 -16.13 -37.50 37.52
CA TYR A 69 -15.81 -38.01 36.18
C TYR A 69 -14.93 -39.24 36.35
N ILE A 70 -15.12 -40.25 35.52
CA ILE A 70 -14.29 -41.46 35.47
C ILE A 70 -14.02 -41.74 34.00
N TRP A 71 -12.75 -41.70 33.62
CA TRP A 71 -12.27 -42.04 32.30
C TRP A 71 -11.59 -43.40 32.33
N ASP A 72 -11.93 -44.26 31.37
CA ASP A 72 -11.17 -45.45 30.99
C ASP A 72 -10.61 -45.20 29.59
N PHE A 73 -9.29 -45.11 29.46
CA PHE A 73 -8.65 -44.76 28.18
C PHE A 73 -8.47 -45.98 27.26
N GLY A 74 -8.95 -47.18 27.62
CA GLY A 74 -8.89 -48.35 26.75
C GLY A 74 -7.50 -49.02 26.66
N ASP A 75 -6.44 -48.39 27.19
CA ASP A 75 -5.09 -48.95 27.32
C ASP A 75 -4.81 -49.57 28.71
N GLY A 76 -5.82 -49.59 29.58
CA GLY A 76 -5.76 -50.07 30.96
C GLY A 76 -5.44 -49.00 32.01
N SER A 77 -5.33 -47.73 31.62
CA SER A 77 -5.20 -46.59 32.52
C SER A 77 -6.54 -45.83 32.68
N PHE A 78 -6.64 -44.99 33.73
CA PHE A 78 -7.87 -44.31 34.12
C PHE A 78 -7.61 -42.87 34.57
N GLY A 79 -8.61 -41.99 34.40
CA GLY A 79 -8.58 -40.59 34.83
C GLY A 79 -9.82 -40.16 35.63
N ASP A 80 -9.71 -39.08 36.41
CA ASP A 80 -10.81 -38.53 37.22
C ASP A 80 -11.03 -37.01 37.05
N ALA A 81 -10.30 -36.37 36.14
CA ALA A 81 -10.49 -34.98 35.75
C ALA A 81 -11.72 -34.83 34.83
N ALA A 82 -12.31 -33.64 34.81
CA ALA A 82 -13.39 -33.32 33.87
C ALA A 82 -12.88 -33.41 32.42
N ASP A 83 -11.77 -32.75 32.14
CA ASP A 83 -11.15 -32.66 30.81
C ASP A 83 -9.68 -33.10 30.91
N PRO A 84 -9.38 -34.41 30.87
CA PRO A 84 -8.02 -34.94 31.02
C PRO A 84 -7.22 -34.89 29.71
N GLU A 85 -5.89 -34.94 29.84
CA GLU A 85 -4.96 -35.33 28.77
C GLU A 85 -4.41 -36.73 29.09
N HIS A 86 -4.26 -37.56 28.06
CA HIS A 86 -3.70 -38.92 28.20
C HIS A 86 -2.71 -39.25 27.10
N GLU A 87 -1.59 -39.89 27.45
CA GLU A 87 -0.53 -40.29 26.52
C GLU A 87 -0.51 -41.81 26.31
N TYR A 88 -0.73 -42.26 25.08
CA TYR A 88 -0.71 -43.67 24.69
C TYR A 88 0.70 -44.12 24.32
N ALA A 89 1.21 -45.12 25.04
CA ALA A 89 2.56 -45.63 24.83
C ALA A 89 2.76 -46.43 23.53
N VAL A 90 1.66 -46.85 22.89
CA VAL A 90 1.65 -47.64 21.64
C VAL A 90 0.57 -47.06 20.73
N ALA A 91 0.85 -46.93 19.43
CA ALA A 91 -0.15 -46.50 18.47
C ALA A 91 -1.24 -47.57 18.25
N GLY A 92 -2.46 -47.13 18.00
CA GLY A 92 -3.61 -48.00 17.78
C GLY A 92 -4.94 -47.32 18.08
N THR A 93 -6.03 -48.03 17.80
CA THR A 93 -7.39 -47.64 18.14
C THR A 93 -7.74 -48.13 19.54
N TYR A 94 -8.17 -47.22 20.41
CA TYR A 94 -8.55 -47.46 21.79
C TYR A 94 -10.02 -47.07 22.01
N GLU A 95 -10.81 -47.98 22.56
CA GLU A 95 -12.19 -47.68 22.97
C GLU A 95 -12.13 -46.88 24.29
N VAL A 96 -12.36 -45.57 24.22
CA VAL A 96 -12.30 -44.67 25.37
C VAL A 96 -13.69 -44.46 25.94
N CYS A 97 -13.85 -44.68 27.24
CA CYS A 97 -15.13 -44.55 27.94
C CYS A 97 -15.10 -43.44 28.99
N LEU A 98 -16.04 -42.50 28.91
CA LEU A 98 -16.35 -41.54 29.97
C LEU A 98 -17.58 -42.01 30.75
N THR A 99 -17.47 -42.10 32.07
CA THR A 99 -18.59 -42.24 33.01
C THR A 99 -18.71 -41.00 33.90
N VAL A 100 -19.89 -40.37 33.92
CA VAL A 100 -20.19 -39.22 34.79
C VAL A 100 -21.18 -39.66 35.87
N ILE A 101 -20.81 -39.45 37.13
CA ILE A 101 -21.61 -39.78 38.31
C ILE A 101 -22.30 -38.51 38.81
N PHE A 102 -23.62 -38.56 38.99
CA PHE A 102 -24.41 -37.43 39.47
C PHE A 102 -24.92 -37.68 40.92
N TRP A 103 -25.18 -36.61 41.68
CA TRP A 103 -25.52 -36.73 43.12
C TRP A 103 -26.82 -37.53 43.40
N ASP A 104 -27.74 -37.62 42.42
CA ASP A 104 -29.04 -38.26 42.53
C ASP A 104 -29.14 -39.63 41.84
N SER A 105 -28.00 -40.27 41.58
CA SER A 105 -27.84 -41.68 41.13
C SER A 105 -28.23 -42.00 39.69
N CYS A 106 -28.33 -40.99 38.82
CA CYS A 106 -28.24 -41.23 37.38
C CYS A 106 -26.76 -41.22 36.99
N ASP A 107 -26.17 -42.38 36.68
CA ASP A 107 -24.82 -42.42 36.12
C ASP A 107 -24.95 -42.58 34.61
N ALA A 108 -24.21 -41.78 33.84
CA ALA A 108 -24.22 -41.79 32.38
C ALA A 108 -22.84 -42.22 31.87
N SER A 109 -22.81 -43.06 30.84
CA SER A 109 -21.56 -43.52 30.24
C SER A 109 -21.66 -43.48 28.72
N PHE A 110 -20.58 -43.06 28.08
CA PHE A 110 -20.41 -43.04 26.64
C PHE A 110 -19.00 -43.50 26.29
N CYS A 111 -18.88 -44.27 25.22
CA CYS A 111 -17.61 -44.76 24.71
C CYS A 111 -17.50 -44.43 23.23
N ASP A 112 -16.30 -44.08 22.78
CA ASP A 112 -15.98 -43.83 21.38
C ASP A 112 -14.58 -44.35 21.05
N ASP A 113 -14.35 -44.70 19.79
CA ASP A 113 -13.07 -45.21 19.32
C ASP A 113 -12.12 -44.06 19.01
N VAL A 114 -11.00 -43.99 19.74
CA VAL A 114 -9.94 -43.00 19.55
C VAL A 114 -8.74 -43.67 18.91
N THR A 115 -8.43 -43.27 17.67
CA THR A 115 -7.25 -43.80 16.96
C THR A 115 -6.04 -42.89 17.18
N THR A 116 -5.00 -43.46 17.76
CA THR A 116 -3.68 -42.81 17.91
C THR A 116 -2.73 -43.36 16.85
N LEU A 117 -2.00 -42.47 16.19
CA LEU A 117 -1.03 -42.82 15.15
C LEU A 117 0.38 -42.93 15.75
N GLU A 118 1.26 -43.70 15.12
CA GLU A 118 2.67 -43.78 15.52
C GLU A 118 3.30 -42.40 15.40
N GLY A 119 4.08 -42.01 16.41
CA GLY A 119 4.60 -40.65 16.53
C GLY A 119 5.58 -40.27 15.43
N ALA A 120 5.05 -39.64 14.39
CA ALA A 120 5.58 -38.46 13.69
C ALA A 120 4.41 -37.89 12.89
N LEU A 121 4.01 -36.63 13.15
CA LEU A 121 3.35 -35.87 12.09
C LEU A 121 4.47 -35.66 11.06
N ASP A 122 4.40 -36.33 9.90
CA ASP A 122 5.34 -36.08 8.82
C ASP A 122 5.18 -34.61 8.41
N CYS A 123 6.26 -33.83 8.53
CA CYS A 123 6.32 -32.57 7.82
C CYS A 123 6.44 -32.91 6.33
N THR A 124 5.59 -32.29 5.50
CA THR A 124 5.69 -32.42 4.05
C THR A 124 6.13 -31.09 3.45
N ALA A 125 6.91 -31.21 2.39
CA ALA A 125 7.25 -30.13 1.49
C ALA A 125 6.77 -30.57 0.10
N SER A 126 6.30 -29.63 -0.69
CA SER A 126 6.18 -29.72 -2.14
C SER A 126 6.34 -28.32 -2.71
N PHE A 127 6.22 -28.15 -4.01
CA PHE A 127 6.18 -26.83 -4.61
C PHE A 127 5.26 -26.82 -5.83
N VAL A 128 4.83 -25.63 -6.20
CA VAL A 128 4.27 -25.32 -7.52
C VAL A 128 5.22 -24.38 -8.24
N TYR A 129 5.10 -24.28 -9.55
CA TYR A 129 5.94 -23.39 -10.35
C TYR A 129 5.21 -22.88 -11.59
N THR A 130 5.65 -21.72 -12.08
CA THR A 130 5.25 -21.16 -13.38
C THR A 130 6.48 -20.91 -14.23
N ILE A 131 6.39 -21.15 -15.53
CA ILE A 131 7.52 -21.04 -16.47
C ILE A 131 7.23 -19.92 -17.46
N ASP A 132 8.11 -18.92 -17.53
CA ASP A 132 8.14 -17.91 -18.59
C ASP A 132 9.46 -18.03 -19.38
N GLY A 133 9.40 -18.83 -20.45
CA GLY A 133 10.54 -19.08 -21.33
C GLY A 133 11.68 -19.80 -20.61
N MET A 134 12.67 -19.03 -20.14
CA MET A 134 13.86 -19.54 -19.45
C MET A 134 13.85 -19.21 -17.95
N SER A 135 12.86 -18.45 -17.48
CA SER A 135 12.68 -18.07 -16.08
C SER A 135 11.59 -18.93 -15.45
N VAL A 136 11.80 -19.37 -14.23
CA VAL A 136 10.82 -20.16 -13.47
C VAL A 136 10.60 -19.53 -12.11
N ASP A 137 9.35 -19.20 -11.79
CA ASP A 137 8.94 -18.78 -10.45
C ASP A 137 8.45 -20.02 -9.69
N PHE A 138 9.05 -20.29 -8.53
CA PHE A 138 8.64 -21.38 -7.65
C PHE A 138 7.89 -20.84 -6.44
N GLU A 139 6.98 -21.64 -5.89
CA GLU A 139 6.34 -21.38 -4.60
C GLU A 139 6.34 -22.66 -3.75
N ALA A 140 6.99 -22.60 -2.58
CA ALA A 140 7.02 -23.70 -1.64
C ALA A 140 5.66 -23.91 -0.97
N ILE A 141 5.14 -25.13 -1.08
CA ILE A 141 3.97 -25.59 -0.34
C ILE A 141 4.47 -26.43 0.85
N THR A 142 4.03 -26.06 2.04
CA THR A 142 4.41 -26.79 3.27
C THR A 142 3.17 -27.12 4.07
N MET A 143 3.11 -28.35 4.56
CA MET A 143 2.15 -28.69 5.62
C MET A 143 2.91 -28.65 6.94
N PRO A 144 2.61 -27.70 7.84
CA PRO A 144 3.36 -27.57 9.08
C PRO A 144 3.17 -28.83 9.93
N GLY A 145 4.28 -29.53 10.17
CA GLY A 145 4.42 -30.55 11.20
C GLY A 145 4.33 -29.94 12.62
N PRO A 146 4.89 -30.58 13.66
CA PRO A 146 4.82 -30.08 15.04
C PRO A 146 5.69 -28.83 15.33
N GLY A 147 5.97 -27.98 14.34
CA GLY A 147 6.75 -26.75 14.50
C GLY A 147 6.66 -25.81 13.29
N ASP A 148 7.09 -24.57 13.49
CA ASP A 148 7.19 -23.54 12.45
C ASP A 148 8.36 -23.83 11.50
N VAL A 149 8.24 -23.41 10.23
CA VAL A 149 9.33 -23.47 9.25
C VAL A 149 10.45 -22.52 9.69
N THR A 150 11.69 -23.03 9.68
CA THR A 150 12.90 -22.30 10.04
C THR A 150 13.78 -21.97 8.85
N ASP A 151 13.72 -22.75 7.76
CA ASP A 151 14.60 -22.58 6.60
C ASP A 151 14.03 -23.31 5.36
N TYR A 152 14.33 -22.79 4.17
CA TYR A 152 14.06 -23.36 2.85
C TYR A 152 15.39 -23.51 2.11
N VAL A 153 15.64 -24.66 1.49
CA VAL A 153 16.84 -24.90 0.67
C VAL A 153 16.42 -25.49 -0.66
N TRP A 154 16.80 -24.82 -1.74
CA TRP A 154 16.49 -25.19 -3.12
C TRP A 154 17.72 -25.64 -3.87
N THR A 155 17.58 -26.65 -4.73
CA THR A 155 18.55 -26.98 -5.79
C THR A 155 17.83 -27.14 -7.11
N PHE A 156 18.30 -26.46 -8.16
CA PHE A 156 17.56 -26.30 -9.42
C PHE A 156 18.00 -27.26 -10.54
N GLY A 157 18.71 -28.34 -10.23
CA GLY A 157 19.14 -29.33 -11.24
C GLY A 157 20.22 -28.88 -12.24
N ASP A 158 20.49 -27.58 -12.39
CA ASP A 158 21.54 -26.99 -13.24
C ASP A 158 22.90 -26.81 -12.52
N GLY A 159 22.94 -27.16 -11.23
CA GLY A 159 24.07 -26.93 -10.33
C GLY A 159 23.96 -25.65 -9.49
N GLY A 160 22.89 -24.88 -9.67
CA GLY A 160 22.48 -23.76 -8.85
C GLY A 160 21.67 -24.16 -7.60
N SER A 161 21.56 -23.22 -6.66
CA SER A 161 20.84 -23.39 -5.40
C SER A 161 20.45 -22.04 -4.81
N ASP A 162 19.37 -22.01 -4.04
CA ASP A 162 18.96 -20.85 -3.23
C ASP A 162 18.55 -21.27 -1.81
N SER A 163 18.49 -20.32 -0.88
CA SER A 163 18.14 -20.58 0.53
C SER A 163 17.39 -19.41 1.18
N ASP A 164 16.62 -19.72 2.22
CA ASP A 164 15.81 -18.77 3.00
C ASP A 164 14.64 -18.09 2.22
N ASP A 165 14.44 -18.42 0.94
CA ASP A 165 13.36 -17.88 0.10
C ASP A 165 12.27 -18.95 -0.16
N PRO A 166 11.01 -18.73 0.28
CA PRO A 166 9.90 -19.63 -0.05
C PRO A 166 9.41 -19.50 -1.49
N THR A 167 9.77 -18.42 -2.20
CA THR A 167 9.29 -18.12 -3.56
C THR A 167 10.44 -17.70 -4.49
N PRO A 168 11.45 -18.54 -4.73
CA PRO A 168 12.58 -18.15 -5.55
C PRO A 168 12.19 -18.06 -7.04
N ASN A 169 12.73 -17.04 -7.73
CA ASN A 169 12.75 -16.97 -9.19
C ASN A 169 14.12 -17.47 -9.69
N TRP A 170 14.13 -18.41 -10.65
CA TRP A 170 15.36 -18.99 -11.19
C TRP A 170 15.41 -18.94 -12.73
N ASP A 171 16.47 -18.34 -13.25
CA ASP A 171 16.76 -18.27 -14.68
C ASP A 171 17.70 -19.40 -15.11
N TYR A 172 17.28 -20.21 -16.09
CA TYR A 172 18.09 -21.26 -16.69
C TYR A 172 18.84 -20.74 -17.92
N ASP A 173 20.10 -21.15 -18.08
CA ASP A 173 20.95 -20.74 -19.23
C ASP A 173 20.66 -21.55 -20.50
N THR A 174 20.14 -22.78 -20.36
CA THR A 174 19.88 -23.70 -21.47
C THR A 174 18.52 -24.38 -21.33
N PRO A 175 17.78 -24.62 -22.43
CA PRO A 175 16.59 -25.46 -22.35
C PRO A 175 16.94 -26.89 -21.95
N GLY A 176 16.09 -27.56 -21.16
CA GLY A 176 16.30 -28.93 -20.74
C GLY A 176 15.43 -29.36 -19.55
N GLU A 177 15.57 -30.64 -19.19
CA GLU A 177 15.02 -31.23 -17.96
C GLU A 177 15.94 -30.89 -16.78
N TYR A 178 15.33 -30.45 -15.67
CA TYR A 178 16.01 -30.08 -14.44
C TYR A 178 15.29 -30.72 -13.24
N GLU A 179 16.00 -31.54 -12.47
CA GLU A 179 15.50 -32.08 -11.20
C GLU A 179 15.63 -30.98 -10.13
N VAL A 180 14.49 -30.37 -9.79
CA VAL A 180 14.40 -29.32 -8.77
C VAL A 180 14.03 -29.97 -7.46
N CYS A 181 14.82 -29.72 -6.42
CA CYS A 181 14.56 -30.22 -5.07
C CYS A 181 14.38 -29.06 -4.09
N LEU A 182 13.36 -29.18 -3.25
CA LEU A 182 13.09 -28.36 -2.09
C LEU A 182 13.32 -29.18 -0.81
N THR A 183 14.13 -28.65 0.10
CA THR A 183 14.30 -29.14 1.47
C THR A 183 13.81 -28.08 2.45
N VAL A 184 12.88 -28.41 3.34
CA VAL A 184 12.32 -27.51 4.37
C VAL A 184 12.69 -28.00 5.77
N TYR A 185 13.15 -27.09 6.63
CA TYR A 185 13.50 -27.37 8.02
C TYR A 185 12.49 -26.75 8.98
N PHE A 186 12.17 -27.46 10.08
CA PHE A 186 11.23 -27.01 11.10
C PHE A 186 11.89 -26.96 12.49
N ASP A 187 11.45 -26.05 13.38
CA ASP A 187 12.02 -25.86 14.73
C ASP A 187 11.87 -27.10 15.65
N GLY A 188 10.99 -28.04 15.26
CA GLY A 188 10.81 -29.35 15.90
C GLY A 188 11.83 -30.43 15.51
N GLY A 189 12.80 -30.12 14.65
CA GLY A 189 13.79 -31.07 14.13
C GLY A 189 13.28 -31.98 13.01
N CYS A 190 12.12 -31.64 12.43
CA CYS A 190 11.59 -32.27 11.24
C CYS A 190 12.24 -31.65 9.99
N THR A 191 12.52 -32.48 8.98
CA THR A 191 13.04 -32.06 7.67
C THR A 191 12.20 -32.76 6.60
N ALA A 192 11.69 -31.98 5.65
CA ALA A 192 10.89 -32.48 4.54
C ALA A 192 11.61 -32.20 3.23
N ASP A 193 11.71 -33.21 2.36
CA ASP A 193 12.37 -33.14 1.06
C ASP A 193 11.38 -33.51 -0.04
N PHE A 194 11.33 -32.73 -1.10
CA PHE A 194 10.55 -33.02 -2.29
C PHE A 194 11.34 -32.63 -3.54
N CYS A 195 11.42 -33.54 -4.51
CA CYS A 195 12.04 -33.27 -5.79
C CYS A 195 11.03 -33.53 -6.89
N ASP A 196 11.03 -32.66 -7.89
CA ASP A 196 10.25 -32.81 -9.11
C ASP A 196 11.11 -32.47 -10.33
N VAL A 197 10.88 -33.15 -11.45
CA VAL A 197 11.60 -32.89 -12.69
C VAL A 197 10.78 -31.91 -13.52
N ILE A 198 11.30 -30.71 -13.70
CA ILE A 198 10.66 -29.67 -14.53
C ILE A 198 11.39 -29.55 -15.87
N VAL A 199 10.67 -29.09 -16.89
CA VAL A 199 11.22 -28.83 -18.23
C VAL A 199 11.20 -27.34 -18.50
N VAL A 200 12.37 -26.73 -18.63
CA VAL A 200 12.51 -25.28 -18.84
C VAL A 200 12.97 -25.00 -20.26
N GLY A 201 12.38 -23.99 -20.92
CA GLY A 201 12.78 -23.56 -22.25
C GLY A 201 11.99 -24.14 -23.43
N GLY A 202 10.79 -24.68 -23.22
CA GLY A 202 9.83 -25.03 -24.27
C GLY A 202 9.14 -23.78 -24.82
N GLY A 203 9.29 -23.51 -26.13
CA GLY A 203 8.75 -22.30 -26.74
C GLY A 203 7.22 -22.31 -26.86
N ALA A 204 6.63 -21.11 -26.89
CA ALA A 204 5.21 -20.81 -27.11
C ALA A 204 4.54 -21.56 -28.30
N GLY A 205 4.10 -22.80 -28.06
CA GLY A 205 3.23 -23.58 -28.93
C GLY A 205 1.93 -23.87 -28.20
N GLY A 206 0.78 -23.59 -28.83
CA GLY A 206 -0.55 -23.65 -28.19
C GLY A 206 -0.96 -25.04 -27.65
N ASP A 207 -2.10 -25.08 -26.96
CA ASP A 207 -2.66 -26.27 -26.28
C ASP A 207 -2.61 -27.54 -27.15
N CYS A 208 -2.09 -28.61 -26.56
CA CYS A 208 -2.11 -29.95 -27.12
C CYS A 208 -2.32 -30.97 -25.99
N THR A 209 -2.90 -32.12 -26.32
CA THR A 209 -3.20 -33.21 -25.38
C THR A 209 -2.46 -34.47 -25.80
N ALA A 210 -1.72 -35.08 -24.87
CA ALA A 210 -1.04 -36.35 -25.06
C ALA A 210 -2.08 -37.48 -25.16
N LEU A 211 -1.85 -38.39 -26.09
CA LEU A 211 -2.65 -39.59 -26.27
C LEU A 211 -1.78 -40.81 -25.99
N LEU A 212 -2.26 -41.76 -25.20
CA LEU A 212 -1.55 -42.99 -24.85
C LEU A 212 -2.47 -44.20 -25.03
N ASP A 213 -1.97 -45.23 -25.70
CA ASP A 213 -2.70 -46.47 -25.95
C ASP A 213 -1.76 -47.70 -25.93
N VAL A 214 -2.34 -48.89 -25.72
CA VAL A 214 -1.65 -50.18 -25.80
C VAL A 214 -1.96 -50.83 -27.14
N TRP A 215 -0.94 -50.92 -28.00
CA TRP A 215 -1.11 -51.37 -29.38
C TRP A 215 -1.14 -52.90 -29.50
N ALA A 216 -0.40 -53.62 -28.66
CA ALA A 216 -0.38 -55.08 -28.68
C ALA A 216 0.07 -55.70 -27.35
N TYR A 217 -0.49 -56.88 -27.06
CA TYR A 217 -0.11 -57.74 -25.94
C TYR A 217 0.62 -58.99 -26.44
N ASP A 218 1.85 -59.24 -25.97
CA ASP A 218 2.59 -60.50 -26.14
C ASP A 218 3.08 -61.03 -24.79
N GLY A 219 2.13 -61.44 -23.94
CA GLY A 219 2.40 -61.83 -22.56
C GLY A 219 2.97 -60.67 -21.74
N LEU A 220 4.16 -60.86 -21.18
CA LEU A 220 4.85 -59.82 -20.40
C LEU A 220 5.44 -58.70 -21.28
N ASN A 221 5.42 -58.83 -22.61
CA ASN A 221 5.96 -57.83 -23.53
C ASN A 221 4.81 -57.04 -24.17
N ILE A 222 4.75 -55.75 -23.88
CA ILE A 222 3.67 -54.85 -24.28
C ILE A 222 4.20 -53.82 -25.29
N HIS A 223 3.44 -53.58 -26.35
CA HIS A 223 3.72 -52.51 -27.32
C HIS A 223 2.86 -51.30 -27.01
N PHE A 224 3.49 -50.18 -26.73
CA PHE A 224 2.82 -48.91 -26.46
C PHE A 224 2.78 -48.04 -27.71
N TRP A 225 1.76 -47.18 -27.78
CA TRP A 225 1.66 -46.11 -28.75
C TRP A 225 1.35 -44.80 -28.03
N GLY A 226 2.04 -43.73 -28.45
CA GLY A 226 1.85 -42.38 -27.97
C GLY A 226 1.67 -41.39 -29.12
N GLY A 227 0.71 -40.48 -28.95
CA GLY A 227 0.30 -39.47 -29.91
C GLY A 227 -0.01 -38.12 -29.25
N VAL A 228 -0.52 -37.19 -30.05
CA VAL A 228 -0.90 -35.84 -29.61
C VAL A 228 -2.10 -35.32 -30.40
N ASP A 229 -3.01 -34.61 -29.74
CA ASP A 229 -4.14 -33.88 -30.36
C ASP A 229 -4.02 -32.37 -30.08
N PRO A 230 -4.15 -31.48 -31.08
CA PRO A 230 -4.18 -31.77 -32.51
C PRO A 230 -2.87 -32.37 -33.03
N ASP A 231 -2.97 -33.15 -34.11
CA ASP A 231 -1.87 -33.92 -34.70
C ASP A 231 -0.66 -33.01 -35.04
N TYR A 232 0.33 -33.07 -34.15
CA TYR A 232 1.59 -32.33 -34.21
C TYR A 232 2.77 -33.29 -34.29
N ASP A 233 3.86 -32.84 -34.91
CA ASP A 233 5.11 -33.62 -34.94
C ASP A 233 5.70 -33.66 -33.52
N ILE A 234 5.58 -34.81 -32.85
CA ILE A 234 6.31 -35.10 -31.61
C ILE A 234 7.81 -35.09 -31.92
N VAL A 235 8.57 -34.26 -31.20
CA VAL A 235 10.03 -34.13 -31.29
C VAL A 235 10.75 -34.80 -30.12
N PHE A 236 10.06 -35.01 -29.02
CA PHE A 236 10.55 -35.76 -27.87
C PHE A 236 9.39 -36.46 -27.15
N TYR A 237 9.65 -37.64 -26.61
CA TYR A 237 8.71 -38.32 -25.73
C TYR A 237 9.45 -39.12 -24.65
N SER A 238 8.79 -39.31 -23.52
CA SER A 238 9.27 -40.09 -22.39
C SER A 238 8.16 -40.96 -21.80
N PHE A 239 8.45 -42.23 -21.55
CA PHE A 239 7.57 -43.19 -20.91
C PHE A 239 8.09 -43.56 -19.52
N ASP A 240 7.19 -43.60 -18.55
CA ASP A 240 7.34 -44.34 -17.29
C ASP A 240 6.42 -45.55 -17.34
N PHE A 241 6.95 -46.76 -17.21
CA PHE A 241 6.16 -47.98 -17.34
C PHE A 241 5.53 -48.46 -16.04
N GLY A 242 5.72 -47.73 -14.93
CA GLY A 242 5.11 -48.04 -13.63
C GLY A 242 5.76 -49.20 -12.87
N ASP A 243 6.81 -49.81 -13.42
CA ASP A 243 7.62 -50.86 -12.78
C ASP A 243 9.00 -50.37 -12.31
N GLY A 244 9.21 -49.05 -12.36
CA GLY A 244 10.46 -48.37 -12.00
C GLY A 244 11.47 -48.27 -13.14
N GLU A 245 11.12 -48.71 -14.34
CA GLU A 245 11.90 -48.50 -15.57
C GLU A 245 11.24 -47.42 -16.45
N SER A 246 12.06 -46.65 -17.16
CA SER A 246 11.62 -45.57 -18.05
C SER A 246 12.33 -45.58 -19.39
N TYR A 247 11.73 -44.93 -20.39
CA TYR A 247 12.29 -44.82 -21.74
C TYR A 247 12.04 -43.44 -22.33
N SER A 248 13.08 -42.75 -22.79
CA SER A 248 12.92 -41.46 -23.48
C SER A 248 13.70 -41.42 -24.80
N GLU A 249 13.15 -40.72 -25.78
CA GLU A 249 13.76 -40.56 -27.09
C GLU A 249 13.35 -39.24 -27.77
N THR A 250 14.27 -38.65 -28.52
CA THR A 250 13.96 -37.58 -29.49
C THR A 250 13.40 -38.19 -30.77
N ALA A 251 12.15 -37.90 -31.10
CA ALA A 251 11.43 -38.53 -32.19
C ALA A 251 11.84 -38.00 -33.58
N ASP A 252 12.23 -38.90 -34.49
CA ASP A 252 12.43 -38.61 -35.91
C ASP A 252 11.12 -38.89 -36.69
N SER A 253 10.14 -38.00 -36.57
CA SER A 253 8.91 -37.92 -37.43
C SER A 253 8.00 -39.17 -37.48
N GLY A 254 7.92 -39.96 -36.40
CA GLY A 254 7.24 -41.27 -36.40
C GLY A 254 6.21 -41.55 -35.30
N GLY A 255 6.00 -40.64 -34.35
CA GLY A 255 5.22 -40.93 -33.13
C GLY A 255 6.02 -41.74 -32.10
N ALA A 256 5.44 -41.93 -30.91
CA ALA A 256 6.07 -42.63 -29.80
C ALA A 256 5.60 -44.10 -29.77
N ASP A 257 6.47 -45.09 -30.04
CA ASP A 257 6.03 -46.51 -30.21
C ASP A 257 6.93 -47.58 -29.53
N PRO A 258 7.32 -47.44 -28.25
CA PRO A 258 8.25 -48.37 -27.62
C PRO A 258 7.61 -49.71 -27.23
N TRP A 259 8.44 -50.74 -27.16
CA TRP A 259 8.12 -52.01 -26.50
C TRP A 259 8.72 -52.04 -25.10
N HIS A 260 7.96 -52.53 -24.13
CA HIS A 260 8.46 -52.80 -22.78
C HIS A 260 8.13 -54.22 -22.33
N THR A 261 9.07 -54.86 -21.62
CA THR A 261 8.88 -56.21 -21.08
C THR A 261 8.90 -56.18 -19.56
N TYR A 262 7.74 -56.45 -18.97
CA TYR A 262 7.56 -56.52 -17.53
C TYR A 262 8.17 -57.79 -16.94
N SER A 263 8.70 -57.68 -15.72
CA SER A 263 9.35 -58.82 -15.05
C SER A 263 8.35 -59.76 -14.36
N GLU A 264 7.18 -59.25 -13.98
CA GLU A 264 6.09 -59.99 -13.32
C GLU A 264 4.74 -59.53 -13.91
N PRO A 265 3.71 -60.40 -13.93
CA PRO A 265 2.36 -59.97 -14.26
C PRO A 265 1.80 -59.04 -13.17
N GLY A 266 0.95 -58.10 -13.55
CA GLY A 266 0.40 -57.11 -12.64
C GLY A 266 -0.30 -55.97 -13.37
N ALA A 267 -0.95 -55.10 -12.60
CA ALA A 267 -1.43 -53.81 -13.08
C ALA A 267 -0.34 -52.76 -12.85
N TYR A 268 0.00 -52.02 -13.88
CA TYR A 268 1.01 -50.97 -13.87
C TYR A 268 0.39 -49.66 -14.35
N GLU A 269 0.73 -48.56 -13.69
CA GLU A 269 0.35 -47.22 -14.14
C GLU A 269 1.43 -46.73 -15.11
N VAL A 270 1.06 -46.56 -16.39
CA VAL A 270 1.99 -46.18 -17.45
C VAL A 270 1.75 -44.73 -17.82
N CYS A 271 2.79 -43.91 -17.78
CA CYS A 271 2.74 -42.49 -18.10
C CYS A 271 3.52 -42.17 -19.38
N LEU A 272 3.02 -41.24 -20.18
CA LEU A 272 3.64 -40.71 -21.40
C LEU A 272 3.70 -39.19 -21.31
N PHE A 273 4.91 -38.66 -21.42
CA PHE A 273 5.20 -37.26 -21.68
C PHE A 273 5.58 -37.04 -23.15
N ILE A 274 5.14 -35.94 -23.75
CA ILE A 274 5.49 -35.55 -25.12
C ILE A 274 5.94 -34.08 -25.20
N GLU A 275 6.77 -33.78 -26.20
CA GLU A 275 7.06 -32.44 -26.68
C GLU A 275 6.87 -32.41 -28.20
N THR A 276 6.23 -31.36 -28.71
CA THR A 276 5.99 -31.15 -30.13
C THR A 276 6.97 -30.16 -30.74
N GLY A 277 7.18 -30.20 -32.05
CA GLY A 277 8.05 -29.24 -32.75
C GLY A 277 7.55 -27.78 -32.68
N SER A 278 6.30 -27.58 -32.26
CA SER A 278 5.71 -26.27 -31.92
C SER A 278 6.08 -25.78 -30.52
N GLY A 279 6.62 -26.64 -29.65
CA GLY A 279 6.97 -26.35 -28.26
C GLY A 279 5.84 -26.63 -27.25
N CYS A 280 4.72 -27.21 -27.69
CA CYS A 280 3.71 -27.73 -26.76
C CYS A 280 4.20 -29.03 -26.10
N THR A 281 3.96 -29.15 -24.79
CA THR A 281 4.26 -30.32 -23.97
C THR A 281 3.01 -30.77 -23.22
N ASP A 282 2.80 -32.08 -23.07
CA ASP A 282 1.72 -32.63 -22.25
C ASP A 282 2.07 -34.02 -21.69
N ASN A 283 1.32 -34.48 -20.67
CA ASN A 283 1.53 -35.75 -19.98
C ASN A 283 0.19 -36.50 -19.74
N ILE A 284 0.17 -37.81 -19.96
CA ILE A 284 -0.99 -38.69 -19.70
C ILE A 284 -0.58 -40.02 -19.06
N CYS A 285 -1.38 -40.53 -18.12
CA CYS A 285 -1.17 -41.85 -17.51
C CYS A 285 -2.40 -42.75 -17.67
N ILE A 286 -2.21 -44.03 -17.98
CA ILE A 286 -3.27 -45.04 -18.05
C ILE A 286 -2.89 -46.32 -17.30
N PRO A 287 -3.85 -47.05 -16.69
CA PRO A 287 -3.59 -48.36 -16.11
C PRO A 287 -3.46 -49.43 -17.21
N VAL A 288 -2.42 -50.27 -17.12
CA VAL A 288 -2.16 -51.37 -18.06
C VAL A 288 -1.98 -52.68 -17.31
N ILE A 289 -2.77 -53.69 -17.70
CA ILE A 289 -2.70 -55.03 -17.12
C ILE A 289 -1.78 -55.91 -17.97
N VAL A 290 -0.75 -56.46 -17.33
CA VAL A 290 0.26 -57.30 -17.96
C VAL A 290 0.10 -58.73 -17.49
N GLY A 291 -0.21 -59.65 -18.40
CA GLY A 291 -0.46 -61.07 -18.11
C GLY A 291 0.68 -62.00 -18.53
N ASP A 292 0.79 -63.16 -17.87
CA ASP A 292 1.72 -64.23 -18.30
C ASP A 292 1.09 -65.09 -19.41
N SER A 293 1.62 -65.03 -20.63
CA SER A 293 1.09 -65.79 -21.79
C SER A 293 1.46 -67.28 -21.81
N THR A 294 1.72 -67.90 -20.65
CA THR A 294 2.09 -69.32 -20.57
C THR A 294 0.90 -70.29 -20.77
N GLY A 295 0.11 -70.11 -21.82
CA GLY A 295 -0.51 -71.21 -22.58
C GLY A 295 -1.48 -72.15 -21.84
N THR A 296 -2.01 -71.76 -20.68
CA THR A 296 -3.08 -72.51 -20.00
C THR A 296 -4.21 -71.60 -19.57
N GLY A 297 -5.08 -71.22 -20.51
CA GLY A 297 -6.51 -71.00 -20.26
C GLY A 297 -6.92 -70.09 -19.10
N ASP A 298 -6.05 -69.19 -18.65
CA ASP A 298 -6.43 -68.08 -17.77
C ASP A 298 -6.81 -66.94 -18.72
N CYS A 299 -8.11 -66.73 -18.82
CA CYS A 299 -8.65 -65.52 -19.40
C CYS A 299 -9.02 -64.60 -18.24
N GLU A 300 -8.75 -63.31 -18.42
CA GLU A 300 -9.06 -62.27 -17.46
C GLU A 300 -9.94 -61.22 -18.15
N ALA A 301 -10.79 -60.58 -17.36
CA ALA A 301 -11.62 -59.47 -17.79
C ALA A 301 -11.63 -58.45 -16.66
N THR A 302 -11.61 -57.17 -16.99
CA THR A 302 -11.90 -56.03 -16.11
C THR A 302 -12.66 -54.99 -16.93
N PHE A 303 -12.97 -53.84 -16.35
CA PHE A 303 -13.51 -52.73 -17.11
C PHE A 303 -13.04 -51.39 -16.55
N ILE A 304 -13.03 -50.38 -17.40
CA ILE A 304 -12.99 -48.97 -17.02
C ILE A 304 -14.37 -48.36 -17.26
N TRP A 305 -14.64 -47.22 -16.66
CA TRP A 305 -15.92 -46.54 -16.79
C TRP A 305 -15.77 -45.04 -16.59
N GLU A 306 -16.67 -44.29 -17.21
CA GLU A 306 -16.80 -42.84 -17.09
C GLU A 306 -18.28 -42.52 -16.85
N ALA A 307 -18.59 -41.73 -15.83
CA ALA A 307 -19.96 -41.34 -15.51
C ALA A 307 -20.20 -39.87 -15.82
N SER A 308 -21.24 -39.60 -16.61
CA SER A 308 -21.85 -38.28 -16.78
C SER A 308 -23.16 -38.27 -15.99
N GLY A 309 -23.05 -38.07 -14.69
CA GLY A 309 -24.18 -38.13 -13.78
C GLY A 309 -24.81 -39.51 -13.70
N LEU A 310 -26.08 -39.65 -14.14
CA LEU A 310 -26.78 -40.93 -14.13
C LEU A 310 -26.47 -41.80 -15.37
N ASP A 311 -25.82 -41.25 -16.39
CA ASP A 311 -25.42 -41.99 -17.59
C ASP A 311 -23.97 -42.44 -17.45
N VAL A 312 -23.68 -43.71 -17.68
CA VAL A 312 -22.34 -44.29 -17.46
C VAL A 312 -21.91 -45.09 -18.67
N ASP A 313 -20.78 -44.70 -19.25
CA ASP A 313 -20.09 -45.42 -20.31
C ASP A 313 -19.09 -46.40 -19.70
N PHE A 314 -19.10 -47.65 -20.17
CA PHE A 314 -18.18 -48.70 -19.73
C PHE A 314 -17.33 -49.16 -20.90
N GLU A 315 -16.11 -49.60 -20.63
CA GLU A 315 -15.24 -50.26 -21.61
C GLU A 315 -14.60 -51.51 -21.00
N ALA A 316 -14.81 -52.66 -21.66
CA ALA A 316 -14.25 -53.94 -21.26
C ALA A 316 -12.76 -54.06 -21.62
N VAL A 317 -11.95 -54.46 -20.65
CA VAL A 317 -10.53 -54.79 -20.84
C VAL A 317 -10.36 -56.29 -20.67
N THR A 318 -9.79 -56.99 -21.67
CA THR A 318 -9.77 -58.47 -21.69
C THR A 318 -8.39 -59.03 -22.03
N VAL A 319 -8.09 -60.20 -21.46
CA VAL A 319 -6.92 -61.02 -21.79
C VAL A 319 -7.37 -62.45 -22.08
N PRO A 320 -7.06 -63.03 -23.26
CA PRO A 320 -6.47 -62.38 -24.43
C PRO A 320 -7.40 -61.29 -25.00
N GLY A 321 -6.87 -60.39 -25.83
CA GLY A 321 -7.57 -59.18 -26.28
C GLY A 321 -8.93 -59.42 -26.99
N PRO A 322 -9.65 -58.34 -27.32
CA PRO A 322 -11.08 -58.37 -27.69
C PRO A 322 -11.40 -59.23 -28.93
N ASP A 323 -10.44 -59.42 -29.85
CA ASP A 323 -10.58 -60.26 -31.03
C ASP A 323 -10.85 -61.75 -30.72
N ASP A 324 -10.53 -62.21 -29.50
CA ASP A 324 -10.76 -63.57 -29.03
C ASP A 324 -12.06 -63.73 -28.20
N VAL A 325 -12.84 -62.65 -28.06
CA VAL A 325 -14.11 -62.64 -27.31
C VAL A 325 -15.27 -63.09 -28.19
N ASN A 326 -16.16 -63.92 -27.63
CA ASN A 326 -17.41 -64.34 -28.27
C ASN A 326 -18.61 -63.53 -27.78
N THR A 327 -18.68 -63.16 -26.50
CA THR A 327 -19.81 -62.42 -25.91
C THR A 327 -19.40 -61.72 -24.61
N TYR A 328 -19.93 -60.51 -24.41
CA TYR A 328 -19.89 -59.76 -23.15
C TYR A 328 -21.25 -59.83 -22.45
N VAL A 329 -21.24 -59.99 -21.12
CA VAL A 329 -22.42 -59.94 -20.27
C VAL A 329 -22.19 -58.93 -19.17
N TRP A 330 -22.95 -57.85 -19.20
CA TRP A 330 -22.89 -56.75 -18.24
C TRP A 330 -24.06 -56.83 -17.28
N ASN A 331 -23.78 -56.79 -15.98
CA ASN A 331 -24.78 -56.64 -14.94
C ASN A 331 -24.49 -55.34 -14.20
N PHE A 332 -25.32 -54.32 -14.42
CA PHE A 332 -25.09 -52.96 -13.93
C PHE A 332 -25.44 -52.78 -12.43
N GLY A 333 -25.83 -53.84 -11.72
CA GLY A 333 -26.04 -53.78 -10.27
C GLY A 333 -27.35 -53.12 -9.82
N ASP A 334 -28.10 -52.47 -10.72
CA ASP A 334 -29.45 -51.91 -10.50
C ASP A 334 -30.58 -52.92 -10.83
N GLY A 335 -30.21 -54.14 -11.22
CA GLY A 335 -31.10 -55.22 -11.64
C GLY A 335 -31.28 -55.34 -13.15
N THR A 336 -30.63 -54.50 -13.94
CA THR A 336 -30.51 -54.64 -15.39
C THR A 336 -29.30 -55.50 -15.78
N ILE A 337 -29.46 -56.29 -16.83
CA ILE A 337 -28.41 -57.15 -17.40
C ILE A 337 -28.49 -57.04 -18.91
N GLU A 338 -27.34 -56.82 -19.54
CA GLU A 338 -27.16 -56.77 -20.98
C GLU A 338 -26.23 -57.88 -21.45
N GLU A 339 -26.60 -58.55 -22.56
CA GLU A 339 -25.74 -59.51 -23.25
C GLU A 339 -25.53 -58.99 -24.68
N SER A 340 -24.28 -58.70 -25.04
CA SER A 340 -23.93 -58.09 -26.33
C SER A 340 -22.56 -58.55 -26.82
N ASP A 341 -22.25 -58.23 -28.08
CA ASP A 341 -20.89 -58.32 -28.63
C ASP A 341 -20.19 -56.94 -28.56
N ASP A 342 -20.74 -56.01 -27.77
CA ASP A 342 -20.25 -54.65 -27.56
C ASP A 342 -19.39 -54.60 -26.30
N ASP A 343 -18.13 -54.24 -26.46
CA ASP A 343 -17.18 -54.01 -25.36
C ASP A 343 -17.36 -52.64 -24.72
N THR A 344 -18.15 -51.75 -25.32
CA THR A 344 -18.33 -50.35 -24.89
C THR A 344 -19.79 -49.97 -24.59
N PRO A 345 -20.51 -50.67 -23.70
CA PRO A 345 -21.90 -50.34 -23.46
C PRO A 345 -22.07 -49.05 -22.65
N ASN A 346 -23.21 -48.40 -22.86
CA ASN A 346 -23.68 -47.24 -22.11
C ASN A 346 -24.91 -47.62 -21.26
N HIS A 347 -25.00 -47.14 -20.03
CA HIS A 347 -26.13 -47.44 -19.13
C HIS A 347 -26.60 -46.24 -18.30
N ASP A 348 -27.90 -45.92 -18.44
CA ASP A 348 -28.64 -44.92 -17.67
C ASP A 348 -29.17 -45.49 -16.34
N TYR A 349 -28.63 -45.06 -15.20
CA TYR A 349 -29.13 -45.38 -13.86
C TYR A 349 -30.37 -44.54 -13.47
N ALA A 350 -31.36 -45.15 -12.81
CA ALA A 350 -32.58 -44.45 -12.45
C ALA A 350 -32.47 -43.59 -11.17
N THR A 351 -31.48 -43.86 -10.33
CA THR A 351 -31.25 -43.19 -9.04
C THR A 351 -29.76 -43.09 -8.74
N PRO A 352 -29.32 -42.09 -7.96
CA PRO A 352 -27.96 -42.06 -7.47
C PRO A 352 -27.73 -43.14 -6.41
N GLY A 353 -26.52 -43.68 -6.35
CA GLY A 353 -26.11 -44.69 -5.38
C GLY A 353 -24.87 -45.46 -5.80
N SER A 354 -24.43 -46.35 -4.91
CA SER A 354 -23.37 -47.30 -5.22
C SER A 354 -23.96 -48.55 -5.85
N TYR A 355 -23.40 -48.96 -6.98
CA TYR A 355 -23.83 -50.11 -7.78
C TYR A 355 -22.67 -51.09 -7.97
N MET A 356 -22.91 -52.36 -7.66
CA MET A 356 -21.93 -53.42 -7.93
C MET A 356 -22.09 -53.88 -9.38
N VAL A 357 -21.22 -53.38 -10.25
CA VAL A 357 -21.22 -53.73 -11.68
C VAL A 357 -20.35 -54.96 -11.90
N CYS A 358 -20.87 -55.94 -12.63
CA CYS A 358 -20.15 -57.17 -12.98
C CYS A 358 -20.10 -57.36 -14.48
N LEU A 359 -18.90 -57.56 -15.02
CA LEU A 359 -18.63 -57.98 -16.38
C LEU A 359 -18.30 -59.47 -16.39
N THR A 360 -18.98 -60.25 -17.24
CA THR A 360 -18.63 -61.62 -17.57
C THR A 360 -18.33 -61.75 -19.05
N VAL A 361 -17.16 -62.28 -19.40
CA VAL A 361 -16.69 -62.41 -20.78
C VAL A 361 -16.54 -63.88 -21.16
N TYR A 362 -17.14 -64.27 -22.28
CA TYR A 362 -17.00 -65.61 -22.86
C TYR A 362 -16.09 -65.55 -24.06
N PHE A 363 -14.94 -66.22 -24.00
CA PHE A 363 -13.96 -66.23 -25.08
C PHE A 363 -14.25 -67.35 -26.09
N ALA A 364 -13.86 -67.15 -27.35
CA ALA A 364 -14.01 -68.14 -28.43
C ALA A 364 -13.27 -69.46 -28.15
N THR A 365 -12.28 -69.43 -27.25
CA THR A 365 -11.53 -70.60 -26.75
C THR A 365 -12.32 -71.46 -25.75
N GLY A 366 -13.48 -70.97 -25.28
CA GLY A 366 -14.32 -71.60 -24.26
C GLY A 366 -13.92 -71.27 -22.82
N CYS A 367 -13.04 -70.29 -22.64
CA CYS A 367 -12.70 -69.70 -21.34
C CYS A 367 -13.76 -68.66 -20.93
N GLU A 368 -13.97 -68.48 -19.62
CA GLU A 368 -14.93 -67.53 -19.04
C GLU A 368 -14.20 -66.74 -17.93
N ALA A 369 -14.28 -65.41 -17.99
CA ALA A 369 -13.73 -64.49 -17.00
C ALA A 369 -14.83 -63.61 -16.42
N GLU A 370 -14.81 -63.37 -15.11
CA GLU A 370 -15.77 -62.51 -14.41
C GLU A 370 -15.02 -61.52 -13.52
N TYR A 371 -15.42 -60.25 -13.58
CA TYR A 371 -14.93 -59.19 -12.71
C TYR A 371 -16.06 -58.30 -12.24
N CYS A 372 -16.06 -57.99 -10.95
CA CYS A 372 -17.05 -57.12 -10.34
C CYS A 372 -16.37 -55.98 -9.60
N GLN A 373 -16.88 -54.77 -9.76
CA GLN A 373 -16.43 -53.59 -9.06
C GLN A 373 -17.64 -52.75 -8.61
N GLU A 374 -17.57 -52.22 -7.38
CA GLU A 374 -18.53 -51.23 -6.91
C GLU A 374 -18.16 -49.88 -7.51
N ILE A 375 -19.10 -49.29 -8.24
CA ILE A 375 -19.00 -47.93 -8.75
C ILE A 375 -19.98 -47.04 -7.99
N THR A 376 -19.71 -45.75 -7.90
CA THR A 376 -20.64 -44.78 -7.33
C THR A 376 -21.17 -43.90 -8.45
N VAL A 377 -22.49 -43.92 -8.64
CA VAL A 377 -23.19 -43.12 -9.64
C VAL A 377 -23.94 -42.03 -8.89
N THR A 378 -23.64 -40.78 -9.19
CA THR A 378 -24.30 -39.62 -8.60
C THR A 378 -25.38 -39.10 -9.53
N GLU A 379 -26.36 -38.36 -8.99
CA GLU A 379 -27.26 -37.62 -9.87
C GLU A 379 -26.38 -36.58 -10.53
N ASP A 380 -26.52 -36.43 -11.84
CA ASP A 380 -26.07 -35.21 -12.51
C ASP A 380 -26.86 -34.06 -11.86
N GLY A 381 -26.38 -33.53 -10.74
CA GLY A 381 -26.41 -32.08 -10.61
C GLY A 381 -25.41 -31.66 -11.65
N GLY A 382 -25.84 -31.52 -12.92
CA GLY A 382 -24.95 -31.11 -14.00
C GLY A 382 -24.19 -29.94 -13.43
N ASP A 383 -22.90 -30.16 -13.18
CA ASP A 383 -22.18 -29.32 -12.24
C ASP A 383 -22.39 -27.91 -12.74
N ALA A 384 -22.93 -27.08 -11.86
CA ALA A 384 -23.12 -25.72 -12.25
C ALA A 384 -21.71 -25.22 -12.53
N GLU A 385 -21.34 -24.97 -13.79
CA GLU A 385 -20.01 -24.42 -14.05
C GLU A 385 -20.11 -22.95 -13.72
N CYS A 386 -19.50 -22.56 -12.59
CA CYS A 386 -19.31 -21.17 -12.22
C CYS A 386 -18.09 -20.66 -13.00
N ASP A 387 -18.26 -19.56 -13.72
CA ASP A 387 -17.20 -18.81 -14.38
C ASP A 387 -17.27 -17.37 -13.86
N ALA A 388 -16.46 -17.09 -12.84
CA ALA A 388 -16.35 -15.79 -12.22
C ALA A 388 -15.59 -14.85 -13.16
N TYR A 389 -16.17 -13.70 -13.46
CA TYR A 389 -15.51 -12.69 -14.28
C TYR A 389 -16.13 -11.31 -14.03
N PHE A 390 -15.29 -10.28 -14.10
CA PHE A 390 -15.74 -8.91 -14.10
C PHE A 390 -14.96 -8.05 -15.08
N ASP A 391 -15.60 -6.99 -15.55
CA ASP A 391 -14.96 -5.95 -16.34
C ASP A 391 -14.87 -4.64 -15.54
N LEU A 392 -13.71 -3.99 -15.62
CA LEU A 392 -13.54 -2.61 -15.17
C LEU A 392 -14.32 -1.66 -16.10
N VAL A 393 -15.38 -1.05 -15.57
CA VAL A 393 -16.22 -0.08 -16.30
C VAL A 393 -15.55 1.30 -16.31
N SER A 394 -15.09 1.76 -15.15
CA SER A 394 -14.40 3.04 -15.04
C SER A 394 -13.57 3.14 -13.78
N LEU A 395 -12.41 3.77 -13.91
CA LEU A 395 -11.58 4.28 -12.82
C LEU A 395 -11.64 5.81 -12.89
N THR A 396 -12.22 6.46 -11.87
CA THR A 396 -12.43 7.92 -11.88
C THR A 396 -11.79 8.57 -10.65
N PRO A 397 -10.73 9.37 -10.81
CA PRO A 397 -10.17 10.14 -9.72
C PRO A 397 -11.03 11.38 -9.40
N ASP A 398 -11.13 11.75 -8.12
CA ASP A 398 -11.87 12.94 -7.67
C ASP A 398 -11.01 13.98 -6.92
N GLY A 399 -9.70 13.78 -6.87
CA GLY A 399 -8.74 14.62 -6.15
C GLY A 399 -8.54 14.21 -4.68
N THR A 400 -9.43 13.40 -4.12
CA THR A 400 -9.29 12.83 -2.77
C THR A 400 -9.10 11.31 -2.77
N GLY A 401 -9.31 10.66 -3.92
CA GLY A 401 -9.17 9.23 -4.12
C GLY A 401 -9.64 8.79 -5.50
N TRP A 402 -9.91 7.49 -5.64
CA TRP A 402 -10.35 6.84 -6.88
C TRP A 402 -11.66 6.08 -6.67
N THR A 403 -12.65 6.36 -7.50
CA THR A 403 -13.87 5.54 -7.60
C THR A 403 -13.69 4.51 -8.70
N VAL A 404 -13.79 3.23 -8.32
CA VAL A 404 -13.76 2.07 -9.20
C VAL A 404 -15.19 1.57 -9.41
N ILE A 405 -15.61 1.44 -10.66
CA ILE A 405 -16.90 0.84 -11.05
C ILE A 405 -16.64 -0.43 -11.84
N LEU A 406 -17.25 -1.53 -11.40
CA LEU A 406 -17.05 -2.89 -11.92
C LEU A 406 -18.40 -3.47 -12.33
N ASN A 407 -18.43 -4.12 -13.49
CA ASN A 407 -19.60 -4.83 -13.99
C ASN A 407 -19.35 -6.32 -13.85
N ASN A 408 -20.30 -7.03 -13.24
CA ASN A 408 -20.20 -8.47 -13.10
C ASN A 408 -20.67 -9.16 -14.39
N GLU A 409 -19.75 -9.86 -15.03
CA GLU A 409 -19.99 -10.63 -16.25
C GLU A 409 -19.91 -12.14 -15.99
N SER A 410 -19.89 -12.54 -14.72
CA SER A 410 -19.81 -13.94 -14.30
C SER A 410 -21.00 -14.72 -14.85
N THR A 411 -20.75 -15.98 -15.19
CA THR A 411 -21.77 -16.89 -15.68
C THR A 411 -21.88 -18.14 -14.81
N VAL A 412 -23.07 -18.71 -14.76
CA VAL A 412 -23.32 -20.02 -14.17
C VAL A 412 -24.08 -20.82 -15.21
N THR A 413 -23.51 -21.93 -15.66
CA THR A 413 -24.25 -22.90 -16.48
C THR A 413 -24.91 -23.94 -15.56
N GLY A 414 -25.96 -24.62 -16.00
CA GLY A 414 -26.66 -25.60 -15.15
C GLY A 414 -27.52 -25.04 -14.00
N SER A 415 -27.25 -23.82 -13.50
CA SER A 415 -27.97 -23.16 -12.40
C SER A 415 -28.10 -21.64 -12.61
N ASP A 416 -28.63 -20.92 -11.62
CA ASP A 416 -28.63 -19.45 -11.54
C ASP A 416 -27.52 -18.98 -10.57
N ILE A 417 -27.05 -17.73 -10.68
CA ILE A 417 -26.17 -17.13 -9.65
C ILE A 417 -26.95 -16.96 -8.34
N GLY A 418 -26.50 -17.63 -7.28
CA GLY A 418 -27.06 -17.61 -5.94
C GLY A 418 -26.57 -16.44 -5.10
N SER A 419 -25.24 -16.24 -5.05
CA SER A 419 -24.61 -15.11 -4.38
C SER A 419 -23.41 -14.56 -5.14
N VAL A 420 -23.15 -13.27 -4.93
CA VAL A 420 -21.97 -12.54 -5.40
C VAL A 420 -21.35 -11.85 -4.19
N ILE A 421 -20.05 -11.98 -4.01
CA ILE A 421 -19.27 -11.28 -2.99
C ILE A 421 -18.06 -10.64 -3.67
N TRP A 422 -17.83 -9.37 -3.39
CA TRP A 422 -16.65 -8.64 -3.83
C TRP A 422 -15.71 -8.45 -2.65
N TYR A 423 -14.42 -8.64 -2.88
CA TYR A 423 -13.33 -8.27 -1.97
C TYR A 423 -12.47 -7.22 -2.67
N PHE A 424 -12.24 -6.07 -2.03
CA PHE A 424 -11.58 -4.93 -2.67
C PHE A 424 -10.09 -4.77 -2.29
N GLY A 425 -9.44 -5.80 -1.73
CA GLY A 425 -8.03 -5.74 -1.33
C GLY A 425 -7.69 -4.82 -0.14
N ASP A 426 -8.59 -3.91 0.28
CA ASP A 426 -8.43 -3.01 1.44
C ASP A 426 -9.14 -3.51 2.71
N GLY A 427 -9.65 -4.75 2.66
CA GLY A 427 -10.43 -5.38 3.73
C GLY A 427 -11.92 -5.02 3.75
N SER A 428 -12.41 -4.24 2.78
CA SER A 428 -13.83 -4.02 2.56
C SER A 428 -14.43 -5.06 1.60
N ILE A 429 -15.76 -5.21 1.67
CA ILE A 429 -16.52 -6.16 0.84
C ILE A 429 -17.83 -5.56 0.35
N ALA A 430 -18.36 -6.08 -0.76
CA ALA A 430 -19.73 -5.83 -1.22
C ALA A 430 -20.44 -7.13 -1.61
N THR A 431 -21.78 -7.11 -1.66
CA THR A 431 -22.59 -8.27 -2.10
C THR A 431 -23.63 -7.86 -3.15
N THR A 432 -23.39 -6.73 -3.81
CA THR A 432 -24.19 -6.28 -4.95
C THR A 432 -23.77 -7.05 -6.19
N PHE A 433 -24.67 -7.16 -7.18
CA PHE A 433 -24.36 -7.86 -8.42
C PHE A 433 -23.17 -7.19 -9.12
N ASP A 434 -23.31 -5.90 -9.43
CA ASP A 434 -22.21 -5.00 -9.84
C ASP A 434 -21.58 -4.33 -8.61
N ALA A 435 -20.35 -3.83 -8.74
CA ALA A 435 -19.64 -3.18 -7.64
C ALA A 435 -19.23 -1.74 -7.95
N GLU A 436 -19.26 -0.90 -6.91
CA GLU A 436 -18.68 0.43 -6.88
C GLU A 436 -17.92 0.56 -5.56
N HIS A 437 -16.64 0.96 -5.62
CA HIS A 437 -15.79 1.13 -4.45
C HIS A 437 -14.89 2.36 -4.55
N TYR A 438 -14.46 2.88 -3.41
CA TYR A 438 -13.67 4.10 -3.31
C TYR A 438 -12.39 3.89 -2.51
N TYR A 439 -11.24 4.22 -3.12
CA TYR A 439 -9.92 4.15 -2.49
C TYR A 439 -9.41 5.55 -2.16
N GLU A 440 -9.20 5.83 -0.87
CA GLU A 440 -8.62 7.09 -0.37
C GLU A 440 -7.11 7.19 -0.62
N THR A 441 -6.42 6.05 -0.67
CA THR A 441 -4.96 5.98 -0.83
C THR A 441 -4.59 5.40 -2.18
N PRO A 442 -3.55 5.91 -2.85
CA PRO A 442 -3.03 5.27 -4.05
C PRO A 442 -2.40 3.92 -3.70
N GLY A 443 -2.52 2.96 -4.61
CA GLY A 443 -2.00 1.62 -4.44
C GLY A 443 -2.53 0.63 -5.47
N GLU A 444 -1.91 -0.54 -5.50
CA GLU A 444 -2.40 -1.71 -6.22
C GLU A 444 -3.35 -2.47 -5.30
N TYR A 445 -4.59 -2.67 -5.76
CA TYR A 445 -5.62 -3.38 -5.01
C TYR A 445 -6.05 -4.62 -5.80
N GLU A 446 -5.82 -5.79 -5.22
CA GLU A 446 -6.36 -7.04 -5.74
C GLU A 446 -7.85 -7.10 -5.45
N ILE A 447 -8.67 -7.03 -6.51
CA ILE A 447 -10.12 -7.07 -6.41
C ILE A 447 -10.59 -8.44 -6.87
N CYS A 448 -11.29 -9.15 -6.00
CA CYS A 448 -11.85 -10.47 -6.28
C CYS A 448 -13.37 -10.43 -6.32
N VAL A 449 -13.98 -11.06 -7.32
CA VAL A 449 -15.40 -11.42 -7.32
C VAL A 449 -15.52 -12.91 -7.07
N VAL A 450 -16.34 -13.28 -6.10
CA VAL A 450 -16.68 -14.66 -5.78
C VAL A 450 -18.16 -14.87 -6.05
N ILE A 451 -18.48 -15.83 -6.92
CA ILE A 451 -19.85 -16.23 -7.17
C ILE A 451 -20.12 -17.62 -6.60
N THR A 452 -21.38 -17.88 -6.25
CA THR A 452 -21.85 -19.21 -5.83
C THR A 452 -23.17 -19.48 -6.53
N SER A 453 -23.37 -20.68 -7.07
CA SER A 453 -24.64 -21.06 -7.68
C SER A 453 -25.80 -21.08 -6.67
N ALA A 454 -27.03 -20.93 -7.16
CA ALA A 454 -28.22 -20.86 -6.32
C ALA A 454 -28.52 -22.16 -5.54
N ASP A 455 -28.05 -23.28 -6.06
CA ASP A 455 -28.05 -24.61 -5.45
C ASP A 455 -26.80 -24.90 -4.62
N GLY A 456 -25.79 -24.02 -4.65
CA GLY A 456 -24.55 -24.12 -3.88
C GLY A 456 -23.60 -25.21 -4.35
N SER A 457 -23.82 -25.74 -5.56
CA SER A 457 -23.04 -26.79 -6.21
C SER A 457 -21.70 -26.28 -6.73
N CYS A 458 -21.57 -25.00 -7.08
CA CYS A 458 -20.32 -24.39 -7.50
C CYS A 458 -20.04 -23.07 -6.81
N VAL A 459 -18.74 -22.81 -6.66
CA VAL A 459 -18.16 -21.53 -6.25
C VAL A 459 -16.98 -21.28 -7.17
N ASP A 460 -16.90 -20.07 -7.72
CA ASP A 460 -15.72 -19.65 -8.48
C ASP A 460 -15.30 -18.25 -8.07
N GLU A 461 -14.02 -17.96 -8.23
CA GLU A 461 -13.35 -16.71 -7.86
C GLU A 461 -12.49 -16.20 -9.00
N TYR A 462 -12.66 -14.92 -9.32
CA TYR A 462 -11.77 -14.21 -10.24
C TYR A 462 -11.24 -12.95 -9.58
N CYS A 463 -9.92 -12.84 -9.54
CA CYS A 463 -9.20 -11.70 -9.01
C CYS A 463 -8.46 -10.97 -10.14
N ASP A 464 -8.48 -9.64 -10.10
CA ASP A 464 -7.67 -8.79 -10.96
C ASP A 464 -7.08 -7.63 -10.16
N ASN A 465 -5.83 -7.27 -10.47
CA ASN A 465 -5.14 -6.18 -9.80
C ASN A 465 -5.50 -4.84 -10.45
N ILE A 466 -6.25 -4.01 -9.71
CA ILE A 466 -6.57 -2.66 -10.14
C ILE A 466 -5.64 -1.67 -9.46
N ILE A 467 -4.78 -1.05 -10.26
CA ILE A 467 -3.87 0.00 -9.81
C ILE A 467 -4.64 1.31 -9.73
N CYS A 468 -4.92 1.76 -8.51
CA CYS A 468 -5.47 3.07 -8.22
C CYS A 468 -4.31 4.05 -7.97
N GLY A 469 -3.71 4.60 -9.02
CA GLY A 469 -2.51 5.45 -8.96
C GLY A 469 -1.19 4.66 -8.85
N GLY A 470 -0.11 5.10 -9.54
CA GLY A 470 1.22 4.47 -9.52
C GLY A 470 1.64 3.50 -10.66
N GLY A 471 1.38 3.80 -11.94
CA GLY A 471 1.64 2.96 -13.13
C GLY A 471 2.42 3.69 -14.23
N THR A 472 2.87 2.95 -15.24
CA THR A 472 3.92 3.33 -16.21
C THR A 472 3.49 4.25 -17.36
N GLY A 473 2.32 4.92 -17.25
CA GLY A 473 1.94 5.94 -18.23
C GLY A 473 2.91 7.13 -18.21
N GLU A 474 3.17 7.76 -19.36
CA GLU A 474 3.85 9.07 -19.40
C GLU A 474 2.79 10.18 -19.34
N CYS A 475 2.85 10.99 -18.30
CA CYS A 475 2.16 12.25 -18.12
C CYS A 475 3.19 13.27 -17.66
N GLU A 476 3.02 14.50 -18.10
CA GLU A 476 3.92 15.61 -17.76
C GLU A 476 3.05 16.72 -17.20
N ALA A 477 3.29 17.10 -15.96
CA ALA A 477 2.68 18.26 -15.34
C ALA A 477 3.30 19.52 -15.95
N ASP A 478 2.45 20.45 -16.37
CA ASP A 478 2.88 21.75 -16.86
C ASP A 478 1.77 22.78 -16.66
N PHE A 479 2.15 24.02 -16.37
CA PHE A 479 1.21 25.13 -16.28
C PHE A 479 1.84 26.46 -16.64
N ASP A 480 1.00 27.35 -17.18
CA ASP A 480 1.27 28.77 -17.29
C ASP A 480 0.41 29.55 -16.27
N TYR A 481 0.78 30.79 -15.99
CA TYR A 481 -0.01 31.66 -15.12
C TYR A 481 0.00 33.12 -15.58
N GLU A 482 -1.06 33.84 -15.25
CA GLU A 482 -1.14 35.30 -15.34
C GLU A 482 -1.54 35.88 -13.98
N THR A 483 -0.97 37.04 -13.61
CA THR A 483 -1.27 37.70 -12.33
C THR A 483 -1.94 39.06 -12.54
N ASP A 484 -3.02 39.32 -11.81
CA ASP A 484 -3.68 40.64 -11.71
C ASP A 484 -3.81 41.03 -10.24
N GLY A 485 -2.86 41.85 -9.76
CA GLY A 485 -2.72 42.12 -8.34
C GLY A 485 -2.46 40.83 -7.55
N LEU A 486 -3.20 40.67 -6.45
CA LEU A 486 -3.07 39.50 -5.57
C LEU A 486 -3.70 38.22 -6.14
N THR A 487 -4.28 38.24 -7.34
CA THR A 487 -4.91 37.05 -7.94
C THR A 487 -4.04 36.49 -9.05
N ALA A 488 -3.67 35.22 -8.94
CA ALA A 488 -3.07 34.44 -10.02
C ALA A 488 -4.14 33.55 -10.66
N VAL A 489 -4.17 33.56 -11.99
CA VAL A 489 -5.03 32.70 -12.82
C VAL A 489 -4.13 31.67 -13.47
N PHE A 490 -4.41 30.39 -13.24
CA PHE A 490 -3.58 29.28 -13.73
C PHE A 490 -4.22 28.61 -14.94
N GLU A 491 -3.42 28.39 -15.98
CA GLU A 491 -3.79 27.58 -17.14
C GLU A 491 -2.95 26.31 -17.16
N ASN A 492 -3.61 25.17 -16.97
CA ASN A 492 -3.00 23.87 -17.02
C ASN A 492 -2.68 23.46 -18.47
N ASN A 493 -1.42 23.13 -18.72
CA ASN A 493 -0.90 22.64 -20.00
C ASN A 493 -0.45 21.18 -19.94
N SER A 494 -0.75 20.47 -18.84
CA SER A 494 -0.30 19.10 -18.61
C SER A 494 -0.77 18.13 -19.69
N ASP A 495 0.14 17.23 -20.09
CA ASP A 495 -0.12 16.18 -21.08
C ASP A 495 -0.42 14.84 -20.39
N GLY A 496 -1.49 14.16 -20.81
CA GLY A 496 -1.85 12.82 -20.30
C GLY A 496 -3.32 12.45 -20.50
N ILE A 497 -3.67 11.18 -20.26
CA ILE A 497 -5.04 10.65 -20.40
C ILE A 497 -5.71 10.61 -19.02
N GLY A 498 -6.93 11.16 -18.92
CA GLY A 498 -7.76 11.07 -17.71
C GLY A 498 -7.14 11.73 -16.47
N LEU A 499 -6.49 12.88 -16.65
CA LEU A 499 -5.76 13.57 -15.58
C LEU A 499 -6.69 14.13 -14.48
N ALA A 500 -6.32 13.85 -13.22
CA ALA A 500 -6.71 14.64 -12.05
C ALA A 500 -5.58 15.59 -11.63
N TYR A 501 -5.94 16.65 -10.92
CA TYR A 501 -5.05 17.77 -10.60
C TYR A 501 -5.02 18.00 -9.10
N THR A 502 -3.85 18.29 -8.56
CA THR A 502 -3.69 18.81 -7.20
C THR A 502 -2.73 19.98 -7.26
N TRP A 503 -3.24 21.15 -6.93
CA TRP A 503 -2.48 22.39 -6.82
C TRP A 503 -2.15 22.65 -5.36
N THR A 504 -0.92 23.08 -5.11
CA THR A 504 -0.52 23.71 -3.84
C THR A 504 0.01 25.09 -4.16
N PHE A 505 -0.51 26.14 -3.51
CA PHE A 505 -0.18 27.53 -3.87
C PHE A 505 0.97 28.13 -3.06
N GLY A 506 1.61 27.35 -2.18
CA GLY A 506 2.74 27.82 -1.38
C GLY A 506 2.38 28.71 -0.18
N ASP A 507 1.10 29.01 0.04
CA ASP A 507 0.56 29.73 1.21
C ASP A 507 -0.24 28.83 2.18
N GLY A 508 -0.33 27.54 1.86
CA GLY A 508 -1.05 26.53 2.64
C GLY A 508 -2.40 26.13 2.04
N ASP A 509 -2.90 26.87 1.04
CA ASP A 509 -4.11 26.51 0.31
C ASP A 509 -3.84 25.54 -0.84
N ILE A 510 -4.89 24.80 -1.22
CA ILE A 510 -4.85 23.78 -2.28
C ILE A 510 -6.09 23.87 -3.18
N SER A 511 -5.98 23.34 -4.41
CA SER A 511 -7.12 23.20 -5.34
C SER A 511 -7.05 21.90 -6.14
N TYR A 512 -8.20 21.43 -6.62
CA TYR A 512 -8.33 20.27 -7.51
C TYR A 512 -8.93 20.62 -8.87
N GLU A 513 -9.19 21.91 -9.12
CA GLU A 513 -9.73 22.38 -10.40
C GLU A 513 -8.67 22.25 -11.51
N THR A 514 -9.12 22.06 -12.75
CA THR A 514 -8.18 21.99 -13.89
C THR A 514 -7.45 23.30 -14.12
N ASN A 515 -8.15 24.44 -14.01
CA ASN A 515 -7.61 25.78 -14.20
C ASN A 515 -8.09 26.66 -13.03
N PRO A 516 -7.45 26.61 -11.86
CA PRO A 516 -7.89 27.38 -10.71
C PRO A 516 -7.52 28.87 -10.83
N ASP A 517 -8.33 29.71 -10.21
CA ASP A 517 -7.94 31.07 -9.81
C ASP A 517 -7.58 31.04 -8.32
N HIS A 518 -6.49 31.67 -7.93
CA HIS A 518 -6.10 31.80 -6.52
C HIS A 518 -5.79 33.24 -6.15
N THR A 519 -6.35 33.71 -5.03
CA THR A 519 -6.10 35.06 -4.50
C THR A 519 -5.31 34.97 -3.21
N TYR A 520 -4.10 35.51 -3.22
CA TYR A 520 -3.21 35.55 -2.07
C TYR A 520 -3.58 36.69 -1.11
N ASP A 521 -3.33 36.48 0.19
CA ASP A 521 -3.58 37.50 1.22
C ASP A 521 -2.58 38.68 1.17
N ALA A 522 -1.41 38.47 0.57
CA ALA A 522 -0.32 39.44 0.54
C ALA A 522 0.50 39.33 -0.76
N PRO A 523 1.21 40.40 -1.18
CA PRO A 523 2.13 40.31 -2.30
C PRO A 523 3.37 39.49 -1.94
N GLY A 524 3.93 38.79 -2.91
CA GLY A 524 5.13 37.98 -2.72
C GLY A 524 5.37 36.95 -3.83
N THR A 525 6.47 36.20 -3.67
CA THR A 525 6.78 35.04 -4.51
C THR A 525 6.35 33.77 -3.78
N TYR A 526 5.54 32.96 -4.45
CA TYR A 526 4.96 31.73 -3.92
C TYR A 526 5.42 30.55 -4.77
N LEU A 527 5.85 29.46 -4.13
CA LEU A 527 6.17 28.22 -4.83
C LEU A 527 4.87 27.46 -5.09
N VAL A 528 4.41 27.47 -6.34
CA VAL A 528 3.19 26.79 -6.75
C VAL A 528 3.57 25.47 -7.39
N CYS A 529 2.95 24.38 -6.93
CA CYS A 529 3.15 23.05 -7.51
C CYS A 529 1.84 22.47 -8.02
N LEU A 530 1.83 22.01 -9.26
CA LEU A 530 0.80 21.18 -9.86
C LEU A 530 1.29 19.73 -9.86
N THR A 531 0.53 18.85 -9.22
CA THR A 531 0.68 17.40 -9.37
C THR A 531 -0.47 16.86 -10.20
N VAL A 532 -0.15 16.12 -11.25
CA VAL A 532 -1.15 15.44 -12.08
C VAL A 532 -1.15 13.94 -11.82
N TYR A 533 -2.33 13.33 -11.96
CA TYR A 533 -2.54 11.89 -11.82
C TYR A 533 -3.30 11.38 -13.04
N GLY A 534 -2.67 10.56 -13.87
CA GLY A 534 -3.30 9.98 -15.06
C GLY A 534 -4.09 8.70 -14.80
N ALA A 535 -4.96 8.35 -15.76
CA ALA A 535 -5.75 7.11 -15.75
C ALA A 535 -4.88 5.84 -15.84
N ASP A 536 -3.72 5.94 -16.48
CA ASP A 536 -2.71 4.87 -16.53
C ASP A 536 -1.73 4.96 -15.34
N SER A 537 -2.21 5.56 -14.25
CA SER A 537 -1.53 5.63 -12.97
C SER A 537 -0.21 6.45 -13.00
N CYS A 538 0.04 7.23 -14.04
CA CYS A 538 1.12 8.21 -14.09
C CYS A 538 0.96 9.28 -13.01
N THR A 539 2.08 9.69 -12.38
CA THR A 539 2.15 10.92 -11.58
C THR A 539 3.33 11.75 -12.01
N ASP A 540 3.10 13.04 -12.18
CA ASP A 540 4.16 14.02 -12.38
C ASP A 540 3.86 15.30 -11.61
N THR A 541 4.91 15.98 -11.18
CA THR A 541 4.82 17.22 -10.41
C THR A 541 5.71 18.29 -11.03
N PHE A 542 5.09 19.40 -11.41
CA PHE A 542 5.78 20.60 -11.84
C PHE A 542 5.57 21.72 -10.83
N CYS A 543 6.66 22.41 -10.47
CA CYS A 543 6.63 23.54 -9.56
C CYS A 543 7.29 24.77 -10.20
N ASP A 544 6.67 25.94 -10.04
CA ASP A 544 7.23 27.21 -10.47
C ASP A 544 7.05 28.31 -9.40
N GLU A 545 7.95 29.28 -9.42
CA GLU A 545 7.88 30.46 -8.55
C GLU A 545 6.93 31.51 -9.18
N VAL A 546 5.78 31.72 -8.54
CA VAL A 546 4.75 32.66 -8.96
C VAL A 546 4.89 33.95 -8.17
N GLU A 547 5.25 35.04 -8.83
CA GLU A 547 5.32 36.37 -8.23
C GLU A 547 3.97 37.09 -8.40
N VAL A 548 3.25 37.28 -7.29
CA VAL A 548 2.06 38.13 -7.27
C VAL A 548 2.42 39.48 -6.68
N ASP A 549 2.29 40.50 -7.51
CA ASP A 549 2.41 41.88 -7.09
C ASP A 549 1.10 42.33 -6.46
N GLY A 550 1.17 43.08 -5.36
CA GLY A 550 -0.02 43.76 -4.84
C GLY A 550 -0.57 44.67 -5.94
N ILE A 551 -1.89 44.91 -5.96
CA ILE A 551 -2.38 46.03 -6.79
C ILE A 551 -1.58 47.24 -6.32
N VAL A 552 -0.74 47.78 -7.21
CA VAL A 552 0.09 48.95 -6.95
C VAL A 552 -0.83 50.12 -6.61
N GLY A 553 -1.22 50.20 -5.34
CA GLY A 553 -1.59 51.44 -4.71
C GLY A 553 -0.29 52.23 -4.65
N ASP A 554 -0.21 53.32 -5.39
CA ASP A 554 0.93 54.22 -5.34
C ASP A 554 0.87 54.94 -3.98
N CYS A 555 1.69 54.54 -3.02
CA CYS A 555 1.91 55.27 -1.78
C CYS A 555 3.38 55.65 -1.69
N ALA A 556 3.61 56.91 -1.30
CA ALA A 556 4.92 57.53 -1.25
C ALA A 556 5.13 58.10 0.14
N ALA A 557 6.11 57.58 0.86
CA ALA A 557 6.50 58.07 2.17
C ALA A 557 7.15 59.44 2.01
N TYR A 558 6.72 60.39 2.84
CA TYR A 558 7.36 61.70 2.89
C TYR A 558 7.08 62.36 4.23
N PHE A 559 8.06 63.09 4.76
CA PHE A 559 7.86 63.91 5.93
C PHE A 559 8.62 65.23 5.87
N THR A 560 8.22 66.13 6.77
CA THR A 560 8.92 67.38 7.02
C THR A 560 9.22 67.55 8.51
N VAL A 561 10.29 68.29 8.82
CA VAL A 561 10.59 68.76 10.18
C VAL A 561 9.92 70.12 10.36
N ASP A 562 8.97 70.23 11.29
CA ASP A 562 8.18 71.44 11.50
C ASP A 562 8.89 72.43 12.43
N ASP A 563 9.45 71.95 13.55
CA ASP A 563 10.16 72.79 14.52
C ASP A 563 11.24 72.00 15.29
N ILE A 564 12.28 72.70 15.72
CA ILE A 564 13.33 72.19 16.63
C ILE A 564 13.48 73.19 17.77
N THR A 565 13.05 72.82 18.96
CA THR A 565 13.05 73.71 20.14
C THR A 565 13.91 73.17 21.26
N ALA A 566 14.74 74.03 21.85
CA ALA A 566 15.48 73.67 23.06
C ALA A 566 14.52 73.44 24.22
N SER A 567 14.68 72.31 24.91
CA SER A 567 13.85 71.89 26.04
C SER A 567 14.72 71.29 27.15
N GLY A 568 14.98 72.08 28.20
CA GLY A 568 15.85 71.66 29.30
C GLY A 568 17.32 71.53 28.85
N GLU A 569 17.90 70.35 29.04
CA GLU A 569 19.26 70.00 28.59
C GLU A 569 19.29 69.37 27.18
N GLY A 570 18.13 69.25 26.51
CA GLY A 570 18.05 68.66 25.16
C GLY A 570 17.13 69.46 24.21
N TRP A 571 16.61 68.80 23.19
CA TRP A 571 15.80 69.41 22.13
C TRP A 571 14.56 68.57 21.83
N ILE A 572 13.43 69.23 21.59
CA ILE A 572 12.21 68.61 21.06
C ILE A 572 12.13 68.93 19.58
N VAL A 573 11.99 67.91 18.74
CA VAL A 573 11.78 68.01 17.30
C VAL A 573 10.36 67.56 16.98
N SER A 574 9.62 68.40 16.26
CA SER A 574 8.26 68.10 15.80
C SER A 574 8.31 67.68 14.33
N PHE A 575 7.76 66.52 14.01
CA PHE A 575 7.69 65.98 12.65
C PHE A 575 6.27 66.00 12.12
N LYS A 576 6.14 66.12 10.80
CA LYS A 576 4.85 66.08 10.12
C LYS A 576 4.88 65.07 8.98
N ASN A 577 3.97 64.10 9.03
CA ASN A 577 3.81 63.12 7.96
C ASN A 577 3.08 63.77 6.78
N GLU A 578 3.73 63.81 5.62
CA GLU A 578 3.19 64.33 4.36
C GLU A 578 3.14 63.24 3.27
N SER A 579 3.08 61.98 3.69
CA SER A 579 3.01 60.82 2.80
C SER A 579 1.73 60.83 1.95
N GLU A 580 1.85 60.37 0.71
CA GLU A 580 0.77 60.27 -0.27
C GLU A 580 0.35 58.81 -0.47
N GLY A 581 -0.85 58.59 -1.04
CA GLY A 581 -1.39 57.26 -1.34
C GLY A 581 -2.24 56.64 -0.24
N ASP A 582 -2.74 55.43 -0.49
CA ASP A 582 -3.55 54.65 0.44
C ASP A 582 -2.65 53.77 1.32
N TYR A 583 -2.55 54.15 2.60
CA TYR A 583 -1.85 53.38 3.64
C TYR A 583 -2.66 53.39 4.95
N ILE A 584 -2.52 52.34 5.76
CA ILE A 584 -3.21 52.23 7.07
C ILE A 584 -2.25 52.23 8.27
N GLY A 585 -0.96 52.01 8.01
CA GLY A 585 0.10 51.98 9.01
C GLY A 585 1.24 52.95 8.70
N GLN A 586 1.88 53.46 9.75
CA GLN A 586 3.05 54.33 9.67
C GLN A 586 3.94 54.15 10.89
N VAL A 587 5.26 54.18 10.71
CA VAL A 587 6.23 54.05 11.80
C VAL A 587 7.43 54.96 11.56
N TRP A 588 7.89 55.59 12.63
CA TRP A 588 9.03 56.48 12.70
C TRP A 588 10.18 55.83 13.45
N THR A 589 11.39 56.05 12.97
CA THR A 589 12.63 55.82 13.72
C THR A 589 13.43 57.11 13.74
N PHE A 590 13.92 57.50 14.92
CA PHE A 590 14.52 58.83 15.12
C PHE A 590 16.06 58.82 15.10
N GLY A 591 16.69 57.67 14.86
CA GLY A 591 18.15 57.56 14.74
C GLY A 591 18.92 57.56 16.07
N ASP A 592 18.25 57.77 17.21
CA ASP A 592 18.83 57.68 18.56
C ASP A 592 18.45 56.38 19.31
N GLY A 593 17.76 55.48 18.61
CA GLY A 593 17.26 54.22 19.15
C GLY A 593 15.79 54.25 19.60
N ASP A 594 15.13 55.41 19.53
CA ASP A 594 13.69 55.57 19.78
C ASP A 594 12.87 55.63 18.46
N GLY A 595 11.54 55.57 18.59
CA GLY A 595 10.60 55.58 17.45
C GLY A 595 9.17 55.93 17.84
N SER A 596 8.27 56.02 16.86
CA SER A 596 6.85 56.38 17.07
C SER A 596 5.93 55.79 15.99
N ILE A 597 4.63 55.74 16.27
CA ILE A 597 3.56 55.36 15.32
C ILE A 597 2.54 56.49 15.06
N THR A 598 2.74 57.59 15.78
CA THR A 598 1.84 58.75 15.64
C THR A 598 2.08 59.39 14.28
N SER A 599 1.02 59.91 13.66
CA SER A 599 1.13 60.57 12.35
C SER A 599 2.14 61.71 12.37
N ASP A 600 1.99 62.61 13.35
CA ASP A 600 2.84 63.78 13.50
C ASP A 600 3.49 63.72 14.90
N PRO A 601 4.60 62.99 15.07
CA PRO A 601 5.20 62.80 16.39
C PRO A 601 6.07 64.00 16.81
N GLU A 602 6.17 64.20 18.12
CA GLU A 602 7.23 65.01 18.74
C GLU A 602 8.23 64.06 19.39
N HIS A 603 9.52 64.29 19.18
CA HIS A 603 10.59 63.49 19.78
C HIS A 603 11.60 64.33 20.55
N TYR A 604 12.10 63.81 21.66
CA TYR A 604 13.08 64.47 22.52
C TYR A 604 14.47 63.87 22.34
N TYR A 605 15.42 64.66 21.89
CA TYR A 605 16.84 64.30 21.79
C TYR A 605 17.60 64.87 23.00
N ALA A 606 18.29 63.98 23.72
CA ALA A 606 19.06 64.35 24.92
C ALA A 606 20.41 64.99 24.59
N GLU A 607 21.01 64.66 23.44
CA GLU A 607 22.31 65.16 22.99
C GLU A 607 22.18 65.84 21.63
N SER A 608 23.02 66.86 21.39
CA SER A 608 23.08 67.47 20.06
C SER A 608 23.86 66.57 19.11
N GLY A 609 23.46 66.55 17.84
CA GLY A 609 24.04 65.66 16.86
C GLY A 609 23.24 65.58 15.58
N THR A 610 23.80 64.86 14.61
CA THR A 610 23.10 64.46 13.39
C THR A 610 22.41 63.13 13.61
N TYR A 611 21.14 63.05 13.22
CA TYR A 611 20.30 61.87 13.37
C TYR A 611 19.63 61.55 12.04
N ILE A 612 19.59 60.26 11.67
CA ILE A 612 18.86 59.79 10.50
C ILE A 612 17.46 59.41 10.95
N VAL A 613 16.47 60.17 10.48
CA VAL A 613 15.06 59.93 10.78
C VAL A 613 14.41 59.24 9.59
N CYS A 614 13.73 58.12 9.81
CA CYS A 614 13.02 57.40 8.76
C CYS A 614 11.53 57.26 9.09
N LEU A 615 10.68 57.48 8.10
CA LEU A 615 9.25 57.18 8.09
C LEU A 615 8.99 56.04 7.12
N VAL A 616 8.34 54.99 7.61
CA VAL A 616 7.83 53.87 6.81
C VAL A 616 6.31 53.94 6.83
N ILE A 617 5.66 53.89 5.67
CA ILE A 617 4.21 53.75 5.54
C ILE A 617 3.86 52.41 4.92
N GLY A 618 2.64 51.91 5.17
CA GLY A 618 2.10 50.87 4.32
C GLY A 618 0.72 50.34 4.68
N ASP A 619 0.25 49.45 3.81
CA ASP A 619 -0.99 48.68 3.98
C ASP A 619 -0.75 47.23 3.54
N SER A 620 -0.85 46.32 4.50
CA SER A 620 -0.68 44.88 4.26
C SER A 620 -1.75 44.29 3.34
N ALA A 621 -2.93 44.91 3.24
CA ALA A 621 -4.02 44.44 2.39
C ALA A 621 -3.96 44.98 0.95
N LEU A 622 -3.27 46.12 0.74
CA LEU A 622 -3.12 46.74 -0.59
C LEU A 622 -1.72 46.55 -1.18
N GLY A 623 -0.77 46.02 -0.41
CA GLY A 623 0.59 45.76 -0.86
C GLY A 623 1.44 47.02 -1.06
N CYS A 624 0.96 48.20 -0.70
CA CYS A 624 1.75 49.42 -0.79
C CYS A 624 2.63 49.62 0.44
N PHE A 625 3.93 49.80 0.21
CA PHE A 625 4.94 50.12 1.22
C PHE A 625 5.95 51.10 0.63
N ASP A 626 6.26 52.17 1.36
CA ASP A 626 7.34 53.07 1.00
C ASP A 626 8.06 53.58 2.24
N THR A 627 9.33 53.97 2.07
CA THR A 627 10.20 54.46 3.13
C THR A 627 10.90 55.74 2.71
N TYR A 628 10.84 56.76 3.56
CA TYR A 628 11.59 58.00 3.38
C TYR A 628 12.46 58.27 4.59
N CYS A 629 13.77 58.43 4.35
CA CYS A 629 14.76 58.77 5.37
C CYS A 629 15.38 60.14 5.09
N GLN A 630 15.57 60.94 6.15
CA GLN A 630 16.22 62.23 6.10
C GLN A 630 17.20 62.36 7.27
N GLU A 631 18.42 62.81 6.98
CA GLU A 631 19.36 63.24 8.03
C GLU A 631 18.99 64.65 8.52
N ILE A 632 18.87 64.80 9.84
CA ILE A 632 18.56 66.06 10.51
C ILE A 632 19.63 66.40 11.53
N TRP A 633 19.94 67.69 11.69
CA TRP A 633 20.76 68.17 12.80
C TRP A 633 19.86 68.62 13.95
N VAL A 634 20.12 68.10 15.15
CA VAL A 634 19.43 68.48 16.37
C VAL A 634 20.43 69.17 17.29
N GLY A 635 20.25 70.45 17.55
CA GLY A 635 21.19 71.25 18.35
C GLY A 635 20.88 72.75 18.30
N GLY A 636 21.48 73.52 19.21
CA GLY A 636 21.47 74.99 19.11
C GLY A 636 22.51 75.47 18.09
N ILE A 637 22.22 76.57 17.38
CA ILE A 637 23.22 77.24 16.50
C ILE A 637 24.52 77.59 17.24
N GLU A 638 24.44 77.86 18.56
CA GLU A 638 25.61 78.15 19.41
C GLU A 638 26.55 76.94 19.61
N ASP A 639 26.08 75.70 19.41
CA ASP A 639 26.91 74.48 19.50
C ASP A 639 27.51 74.08 18.13
N CYS A 640 27.00 74.67 17.05
CA CYS A 640 27.41 74.40 15.68
C CYS A 640 28.62 75.28 15.24
N ILE A 641 28.66 76.52 15.73
CA ILE A 641 29.66 77.51 15.33
C ILE A 641 30.56 77.83 16.53
N ASP A 642 31.86 77.56 16.39
CA ASP A 642 32.89 78.05 17.28
C ASP A 642 33.68 79.18 16.59
N GLU A 643 33.32 80.42 16.93
CA GLU A 643 34.04 81.61 16.41
C GLU A 643 35.54 81.59 16.75
N SER A 644 35.99 80.80 17.72
CA SER A 644 37.40 80.72 18.10
C SER A 644 38.25 79.91 17.13
N VAL A 645 37.64 79.04 16.30
CA VAL A 645 38.37 78.27 15.28
C VAL A 645 38.45 79.00 13.93
N MET A 646 37.72 80.12 13.77
CA MET A 646 37.79 80.92 12.56
C MET A 646 39.19 81.55 12.38
N ASP A 647 39.91 81.13 11.34
CA ASP A 647 41.20 81.69 10.94
C ASP A 647 41.26 81.91 9.43
N THR A 648 40.89 83.12 9.01
CA THR A 648 40.92 83.55 7.60
C THR A 648 42.32 83.61 6.97
N THR A 649 43.38 83.35 7.73
CA THR A 649 44.77 83.33 7.23
C THR A 649 45.20 81.95 6.73
N ILE A 650 44.42 80.90 6.98
CA ILE A 650 44.63 79.56 6.44
C ILE A 650 44.23 79.52 4.96
N GLU A 651 45.16 79.16 4.08
CA GLU A 651 44.86 78.95 2.66
C GLU A 651 44.23 77.57 2.45
N CYS A 652 42.91 77.53 2.25
CA CYS A 652 42.17 76.32 1.90
C CYS A 652 42.28 76.04 0.39
N THR A 653 43.30 75.26 -0.02
CA THR A 653 43.61 74.98 -1.44
C THR A 653 42.97 73.68 -1.99
N ALA A 654 42.04 73.07 -1.27
CA ALA A 654 41.40 71.81 -1.69
C ALA A 654 40.56 71.97 -2.97
N VAL A 655 40.37 70.87 -3.68
CA VAL A 655 39.45 70.76 -4.84
C VAL A 655 38.02 70.98 -4.33
N TYR A 656 37.17 71.63 -5.13
CA TYR A 656 35.79 71.98 -4.75
C TYR A 656 34.97 70.72 -4.44
N GLU A 657 34.82 70.42 -3.16
CA GLU A 657 34.04 69.33 -2.59
C GLU A 657 33.16 70.00 -1.54
N PRO A 658 31.99 70.54 -1.94
CA PRO A 658 31.18 71.37 -1.07
C PRO A 658 30.77 70.58 0.17
N VAL A 659 30.62 71.26 1.29
CA VAL A 659 30.11 70.67 2.54
C VAL A 659 28.95 71.50 3.06
N CYS A 660 27.95 70.85 3.64
CA CYS A 660 26.84 71.51 4.29
C CYS A 660 27.16 71.67 5.77
N GLY A 661 27.33 72.92 6.22
CA GLY A 661 27.53 73.18 7.63
C GLY A 661 26.27 72.91 8.45
N CYS A 662 26.43 72.56 9.73
CA CYS A 662 25.32 72.45 10.68
C CYS A 662 24.53 73.76 10.88
N ASP A 663 24.99 74.87 10.31
CA ASP A 663 24.33 76.18 10.25
C ASP A 663 23.42 76.32 9.01
N GLY A 664 23.32 75.27 8.19
CA GLY A 664 22.55 75.24 6.95
C GLY A 664 23.21 76.02 5.81
N ILE A 665 24.49 76.38 5.91
CA ILE A 665 25.24 77.08 4.86
C ILE A 665 26.14 76.09 4.12
N THR A 666 26.14 76.16 2.79
CA THR A 666 27.09 75.41 1.96
C THR A 666 28.43 76.12 1.91
N TYR A 667 29.50 75.40 2.25
CA TYR A 667 30.88 75.85 2.14
C TYR A 667 31.58 75.14 0.98
N ASP A 668 32.55 75.80 0.34
CA ASP A 668 33.25 75.27 -0.83
C ASP A 668 34.03 73.97 -0.56
N ASN A 669 34.45 73.75 0.70
CA ASN A 669 35.04 72.52 1.23
C ASN A 669 35.13 72.54 2.76
N GLU A 670 35.49 71.38 3.36
CA GLU A 670 35.67 71.20 4.80
C GLU A 670 36.57 72.25 5.47
N CYS A 671 37.63 72.68 4.78
CA CYS A 671 38.56 73.68 5.30
C CYS A 671 37.90 75.05 5.38
N TYR A 672 37.06 75.41 4.40
CA TYR A 672 36.28 76.64 4.44
C TYR A 672 35.18 76.58 5.51
N ALA A 673 34.50 75.46 5.69
CA ALA A 673 33.52 75.31 6.77
C ALA A 673 34.18 75.53 8.15
N TYR A 674 35.30 74.86 8.40
CA TYR A 674 35.99 74.92 9.69
C TYR A 674 36.64 76.29 9.96
N TYR A 675 37.51 76.76 9.06
CA TYR A 675 38.33 77.96 9.33
C TYR A 675 37.69 79.29 8.91
N TYR A 676 36.69 79.28 8.02
CA TYR A 676 36.02 80.51 7.59
C TYR A 676 34.59 80.61 8.13
N GLY A 677 33.89 79.48 8.26
CA GLY A 677 32.55 79.40 8.85
C GLY A 677 32.52 79.20 10.36
N GLY A 678 33.66 78.78 10.96
CA GLY A 678 33.69 78.37 12.37
C GLY A 678 32.84 77.14 12.64
N VAL A 679 32.42 76.44 11.59
CA VAL A 679 31.49 75.33 11.65
C VAL A 679 32.25 74.10 12.13
N LEU A 680 31.81 73.53 13.23
CA LEU A 680 32.47 72.36 13.84
C LEU A 680 32.01 71.03 13.24
N PHE A 681 30.84 71.03 12.58
CA PHE A 681 30.23 69.83 12.01
C PHE A 681 29.65 70.14 10.64
N TRP A 682 29.94 69.27 9.67
CA TRP A 682 29.43 69.40 8.31
C TRP A 682 29.23 68.03 7.70
N THR A 683 28.36 67.97 6.69
CA THR A 683 28.17 66.79 5.84
C THR A 683 28.74 67.05 4.46
N GLU A 684 29.17 66.00 3.75
CA GLU A 684 29.65 66.15 2.37
C GLU A 684 28.49 66.50 1.43
N GLY A 685 28.76 67.37 0.47
CA GLY A 685 27.77 67.90 -0.47
C GLY A 685 27.24 69.29 -0.09
N PRO A 686 26.56 69.98 -1.02
CA PRO A 686 25.89 71.23 -0.70
C PRO A 686 24.71 70.98 0.26
N CYS A 687 24.35 72.00 1.05
CA CYS A 687 23.10 71.97 1.80
C CYS A 687 21.94 71.85 0.83
N LEU A 688 21.08 70.88 1.09
CA LEU A 688 20.05 70.47 0.15
C LEU A 688 18.87 71.40 0.23
N SER A 689 18.49 71.96 -0.92
CA SER A 689 17.15 72.49 -1.10
C SER A 689 16.18 71.46 -1.65
N ASP A 690 16.65 70.27 -2.06
CA ASP A 690 15.87 69.11 -2.49
C ASP A 690 16.76 67.86 -2.42
N GLY A 691 16.19 66.71 -2.06
CA GLY A 691 16.84 65.49 -1.58
C GLY A 691 18.06 64.98 -2.35
N VAL A 692 19.06 64.50 -1.60
CA VAL A 692 20.25 63.80 -2.12
C VAL A 692 19.99 62.31 -2.17
N GLU A 693 20.46 61.72 -3.27
CA GLU A 693 20.58 60.29 -3.46
C GLU A 693 21.54 59.66 -2.44
N GLU A 694 21.09 58.53 -1.88
CA GLU A 694 21.74 57.69 -0.88
C GLU A 694 23.19 57.29 -1.24
N GLU A 695 24.14 57.61 -0.35
CA GLU A 695 25.12 56.61 0.06
C GLU A 695 24.50 55.78 1.19
N VAL A 696 24.20 54.51 0.91
CA VAL A 696 23.61 53.56 1.86
C VAL A 696 24.59 53.30 3.01
N LEU A 697 24.41 54.00 4.13
CA LEU A 697 25.31 53.98 5.29
C LEU A 697 25.09 52.76 6.22
N LEU A 698 24.02 51.98 6.01
CA LEU A 698 23.75 50.61 6.49
C LEU A 698 22.47 50.08 5.80
N GLY A 699 22.58 49.16 4.84
CA GLY A 699 21.41 48.55 4.18
C GLY A 699 21.18 47.13 4.69
N MET A 700 19.93 46.64 4.70
CA MET A 700 19.65 45.23 4.95
C MET A 700 18.85 44.57 3.82
N LYS A 701 19.01 43.26 3.68
CA LYS A 701 18.18 42.41 2.84
C LYS A 701 17.70 41.23 3.69
N LEU A 702 16.39 41.01 3.70
CA LEU A 702 15.78 39.88 4.39
C LEU A 702 15.65 38.70 3.44
N ALA A 703 16.15 37.53 3.85
CA ALA A 703 16.00 36.30 3.09
C ALA A 703 16.17 35.03 3.97
N PRO A 704 15.31 34.02 3.82
CA PRO A 704 14.02 34.05 3.10
C PRO A 704 12.94 34.81 3.88
N ASN A 705 11.90 35.27 3.19
CA ASN A 705 10.65 35.67 3.82
C ASN A 705 10.05 34.39 4.45
N PRO A 706 10.04 34.26 5.79
CA PRO A 706 9.91 32.96 6.42
C PRO A 706 8.53 32.32 6.19
N ALA A 707 8.53 31.19 5.47
CA ALA A 707 7.52 30.12 5.57
C ALA A 707 7.81 29.16 6.75
N GLY A 708 8.77 29.50 7.62
CA GLY A 708 9.21 28.70 8.76
C GLY A 708 9.61 29.56 9.97
N ASP A 709 10.12 28.94 11.04
CA ASP A 709 10.36 29.62 12.33
C ASP A 709 11.65 30.47 12.39
N ILE A 710 12.39 30.63 11.29
CA ILE A 710 13.68 31.32 11.28
C ILE A 710 13.75 32.29 10.10
N SER A 711 14.16 33.54 10.36
CA SER A 711 14.42 34.55 9.34
C SER A 711 15.90 34.94 9.29
N GLY A 712 16.40 35.25 8.09
CA GLY A 712 17.77 35.67 7.83
C GLY A 712 17.87 37.15 7.45
N ILE A 713 18.89 37.84 7.99
CA ILE A 713 19.23 39.23 7.73
C ILE A 713 20.61 39.28 7.10
N TYR A 714 20.71 39.88 5.92
CA TYR A 714 21.98 40.25 5.30
C TYR A 714 22.21 41.75 5.48
N LEU A 715 23.29 42.15 6.14
CA LEU A 715 23.73 43.55 6.22
C LEU A 715 24.69 43.84 5.08
N HIS A 716 24.50 44.97 4.41
CA HIS A 716 25.34 45.40 3.28
C HIS A 716 26.70 45.96 3.73
N THR A 717 26.96 46.02 5.03
CA THR A 717 28.23 46.48 5.60
C THR A 717 28.66 45.62 6.79
N ASN A 718 29.96 45.31 6.84
CA ASN A 718 30.55 44.57 7.96
C ASN A 718 30.55 45.42 9.24
N VAL A 719 29.69 45.03 10.19
CA VAL A 719 29.61 45.62 11.53
C VAL A 719 30.37 44.77 12.54
N ASN A 720 31.13 45.42 13.42
CA ASN A 720 32.04 44.75 14.36
C ASN A 720 31.76 45.23 15.78
N GLY A 721 30.76 44.62 16.42
CA GLY A 721 30.22 45.14 17.67
C GLY A 721 28.89 44.47 18.05
N PRO A 722 28.19 44.99 19.08
CA PRO A 722 26.83 44.57 19.38
C PRO A 722 25.88 45.01 18.26
N VAL A 723 25.06 44.08 17.79
CA VAL A 723 23.95 44.29 16.84
C VAL A 723 22.67 43.99 17.60
N GLN A 724 21.75 44.94 17.64
CA GLN A 724 20.43 44.78 18.25
C GLN A 724 19.38 44.67 17.15
N ILE A 725 18.54 43.66 17.20
CA ILE A 725 17.44 43.44 16.26
C ILE A 725 16.15 43.63 17.06
N ARG A 726 15.24 44.46 16.56
CA ARG A 726 13.94 44.72 17.18
C ARG A 726 12.86 44.50 16.14
N VAL A 727 11.80 43.78 16.50
CA VAL A 727 10.65 43.54 15.63
C VAL A 727 9.43 44.20 16.26
N PHE A 728 8.76 45.05 15.48
CA PHE A 728 7.57 45.77 15.87
C PHE A 728 6.38 45.29 15.03
N ASP A 729 5.19 45.21 15.61
CA ASP A 729 3.99 45.09 14.78
C ASP A 729 3.66 46.43 14.10
N LEU A 730 2.68 46.42 13.19
CA LEU A 730 2.24 47.64 12.49
C LEU A 730 1.56 48.67 13.42
N ALA A 731 1.26 48.30 14.67
CA ALA A 731 0.86 49.23 15.72
C ALA A 731 2.06 49.72 16.54
N GLY A 732 3.29 49.47 16.09
CA GLY A 732 4.57 49.84 16.71
C GLY A 732 4.81 49.24 18.08
N GLN A 733 4.07 48.20 18.46
CA GLN A 733 4.36 47.48 19.68
C GLN A 733 5.58 46.59 19.42
N LEU A 734 6.63 46.75 20.24
CA LEU A 734 7.78 45.85 20.23
C LEU A 734 7.29 44.43 20.55
N ARG A 735 7.46 43.52 19.59
CA ARG A 735 7.07 42.12 19.71
C ARG A 735 8.25 41.22 20.02
N MET A 736 9.43 41.60 19.55
CA MET A 736 10.65 40.83 19.74
C MET A 736 11.85 41.75 19.82
N GLU A 737 12.81 41.39 20.65
CA GLU A 737 14.11 42.04 20.71
C GLU A 737 15.20 40.99 20.89
N TYR A 738 16.25 41.10 20.08
CA TYR A 738 17.35 40.15 20.03
C TYR A 738 18.67 40.92 19.99
N SER A 739 19.72 40.39 20.63
CA SER A 739 21.03 41.02 20.68
C SER A 739 22.11 40.02 20.29
N ILE A 740 22.88 40.36 19.27
CA ILE A 740 23.97 39.56 18.72
C ILE A 740 25.27 40.31 18.89
N ARG A 741 26.38 39.60 19.10
CA ARG A 741 27.71 40.19 19.06
C ARG A 741 28.40 39.76 17.77
N SER A 742 28.49 40.66 16.80
CA SER A 742 29.16 40.41 15.52
C SER A 742 30.68 40.46 15.68
N THR A 743 31.38 39.55 15.01
CA THR A 743 32.85 39.54 14.87
C THR A 743 33.28 39.68 13.40
N ALA A 744 32.50 40.43 12.59
CA ALA A 744 32.58 40.61 11.13
C ALA A 744 31.75 39.61 10.28
N SER A 745 30.47 39.41 10.60
CA SER A 745 29.51 38.72 9.72
C SER A 745 28.59 39.75 9.05
N ASP A 746 28.28 39.53 7.78
CA ASP A 746 27.24 40.25 7.03
C ASP A 746 25.90 39.49 7.03
N TYR A 747 25.83 38.31 7.67
CA TYR A 747 24.60 37.52 7.78
C TYR A 747 24.28 37.14 9.23
N PHE A 748 23.00 37.20 9.58
CA PHE A 748 22.46 36.85 10.89
C PHE A 748 21.14 36.10 10.72
N SER A 749 20.87 35.13 11.57
CA SER A 749 19.56 34.48 11.66
C SER A 749 18.94 34.70 13.02
N PHE A 750 17.62 34.84 13.08
CA PHE A 750 16.87 34.96 14.32
C PHE A 750 15.55 34.16 14.24
N ASP A 751 15.06 33.75 15.40
CA ASP A 751 13.88 32.91 15.57
C ASP A 751 12.62 33.78 15.53
N THR A 752 11.68 33.44 14.66
CA THR A 752 10.38 34.11 14.47
C THR A 752 9.19 33.30 15.01
N SER A 753 9.42 32.12 15.62
CA SER A 753 8.39 31.17 16.11
C SER A 753 7.39 31.75 17.13
N GLU A 754 7.73 32.84 17.83
CA GLU A 754 6.83 33.47 18.80
C GLU A 754 5.91 34.55 18.19
N LEU A 755 6.18 34.96 16.95
CA LEU A 755 5.40 35.99 16.26
C LEU A 755 4.25 35.35 15.46
N PRO A 756 2.98 35.77 15.67
CA PRO A 756 1.87 35.34 14.81
C PRO A 756 2.12 35.62 13.33
N GLY A 757 1.42 34.89 12.46
CA GLY A 757 1.37 35.23 11.04
C GLY A 757 0.92 36.68 10.85
N GLY A 758 1.60 37.40 9.97
CA GLY A 758 1.37 38.81 9.73
C GLY A 758 2.64 39.58 9.40
N MET A 759 2.47 40.88 9.15
CA MET A 759 3.55 41.77 8.78
C MET A 759 4.07 42.55 9.98
N TYR A 760 5.38 42.66 10.04
CA TYR A 760 6.15 43.33 11.07
C TYR A 760 7.18 44.26 10.44
N LEU A 761 7.69 45.18 11.25
CA LEU A 761 8.86 45.97 10.92
C LEU A 761 10.04 45.45 11.72
N ILE A 762 11.15 45.20 11.05
CA ILE A 762 12.39 44.82 11.69
C ILE A 762 13.36 45.99 11.63
N GLN A 763 13.86 46.39 12.79
CA GLN A 763 14.88 47.41 12.97
C GLN A 763 16.17 46.73 13.43
N VAL A 764 17.28 47.03 12.76
CA VAL A 764 18.61 46.58 13.15
C VAL A 764 19.44 47.79 13.55
N LEU A 765 19.96 47.79 14.78
CA LEU A 765 20.87 48.79 15.32
C LEU A 765 22.27 48.21 15.43
N ALA A 766 23.25 48.87 14.81
CA ALA A 766 24.65 48.46 14.84
C ALA A 766 25.58 49.67 14.71
N ASP A 767 26.64 49.72 15.53
CA ASP A 767 27.66 50.78 15.51
C ASP A 767 27.12 52.22 15.50
N GLY A 768 26.01 52.46 16.22
CA GLY A 768 25.35 53.77 16.32
C GLY A 768 24.48 54.15 15.12
N LYS A 769 24.30 53.24 14.16
CA LYS A 769 23.42 53.38 13.00
C LYS A 769 22.24 52.43 13.12
N SER A 770 21.13 52.76 12.47
CA SER A 770 19.96 51.89 12.37
C SER A 770 19.50 51.75 10.92
N THR A 771 18.97 50.58 10.59
CA THR A 771 18.24 50.33 9.34
C THR A 771 16.94 49.63 9.68
N THR A 772 15.89 49.86 8.89
CA THR A 772 14.54 49.30 9.10
C THR A 772 14.03 48.76 7.77
N ASP A 773 13.34 47.63 7.81
CA ASP A 773 12.84 46.89 6.64
C ASP A 773 11.60 46.08 7.06
N LYS A 774 10.87 45.55 6.08
CA LYS A 774 9.65 44.76 6.29
C LYS A 774 9.98 43.30 6.60
N LEU A 775 9.42 42.75 7.67
CA LEU A 775 9.47 41.32 7.98
C LEU A 775 8.05 40.76 7.86
N LEU A 776 7.80 39.93 6.83
CA LEU A 776 6.54 39.19 6.75
C LEU A 776 6.74 37.80 7.38
N ILE A 777 5.72 37.33 8.11
CA ILE A 777 5.72 36.00 8.71
C ILE A 777 4.48 35.29 8.20
N ASN A 778 4.68 34.26 7.38
CA ASN A 778 3.60 33.43 6.87
C ASN A 778 3.46 32.21 7.80
N ARG A 779 2.30 32.09 8.47
CA ARG A 779 1.95 31.00 9.39
C ARG A 779 0.54 30.51 9.18
#